data_AF-A0A1M6B2G6-F1
#
_entry.id   AF-A0A1M6B2G6-F1
#
_cell.length_a   1.000
_cell.length_b   1.000
_cell.length_c   1.000
_cell.angle_alpha   90.00
_cell.angle_beta   90.00
_cell.angle_gamma   90.00
#
_symmetry.space_group_name_H-M   'P 1'
#
loop_
_entity.id
_entity.type
_entity.pdbx_description
1 polymer ?
#
loop_
_entity_poly.entity_id
_entity_poly.type
_entity_poly.pdbx_seq_one_letter_code
_entity_poly.pdbx_strand_id
1 'polypeptide(L)'
;MLAPLPPCSANCPVNTDVPGYLAAIARGDYQRAARLIRANNTFASVCGWVCPHPCEDHCRRGQVDAPLSVRALKRFALEKAGKESIFPENPAVHSLPYRVAIVGAGPAGLTAAWDLARAGYTVTVFERQPEAGGHLYASLPTYRLPRRVVREDVGRIAAAGVEIRTGVEIGKDVSLNDLQKEYDAVILAVGLSKSRGLNLPGFDHPDVLLALPFLQGANLGRPVNIKKRVIVIGGGDVAMDVARTALRLGAREVRVVCLETSDIMPAHPWEVREAQEEGVELCAGWGPLRAVVEDGLIQGLQVKGVLSVFDDRGCFNPTFDESRLSFVPGEMIIQAIGQCADLSCLAGSPVAVNERGQLVVNRDTLETSVPGVFACGEVACGPGPAIAAVASGHRVATAVRAYLEGTPLPAGDVATIGELPERVRTRLPSFARQEVPVLPADQRQHSFVVQELEFPPVRALREAERCLRCGLGAEVLKERCAACLTCQRVCPYGVPVVEGRADIPVEGCQGCGICAAACPAKAIVIKGLPEQEMHAFLEGEKGRVGGATPATDPPLAVFVCQRAYFQGLAPEAISSAPGLGQVRLVSLPTAGALDPLWLLKALEAGALGVAVITCGENNCRHAGGAARVKEQLKRFQKLLGELGYEPSRLQWHCLGEGGDPLAWLSEFARGLVQANKS
;
A
#
# COMPACT_ATOMS: atom_id res chain seq x y z
N MET A 1 -27.01 1.02 -5.67
CA MET A 1 -26.06 1.24 -4.56
C MET A 1 -24.68 0.87 -5.05
N LEU A 2 -23.65 1.64 -4.67
CA LEU A 2 -22.25 1.27 -4.92
C LEU A 2 -21.92 -0.03 -4.18
N ALA A 3 -21.05 -0.86 -4.75
CA ALA A 3 -20.61 -2.09 -4.09
C ALA A 3 -19.85 -1.76 -2.80
N PRO A 4 -20.05 -2.50 -1.70
CA PRO A 4 -19.40 -2.20 -0.44
C PRO A 4 -17.88 -2.41 -0.54
N LEU A 5 -17.12 -1.52 0.09
CA LEU A 5 -15.67 -1.57 0.10
C LEU A 5 -15.14 -2.63 1.07
N PRO A 6 -14.08 -3.37 0.70
CA PRO A 6 -13.28 -4.13 1.64
C PRO A 6 -12.73 -3.24 2.77
N PRO A 7 -12.67 -3.69 4.04
CA PRO A 7 -12.18 -2.86 5.16
C PRO A 7 -10.78 -2.28 4.95
N CYS A 8 -9.89 -3.01 4.27
CA CYS A 8 -8.57 -2.52 3.92
C CYS A 8 -8.60 -1.37 2.90
N SER A 9 -9.57 -1.36 1.98
CA SER A 9 -9.79 -0.26 1.03
C SER A 9 -10.53 0.90 1.68
N ALA A 10 -11.52 0.62 2.54
CA ALA A 10 -12.27 1.64 3.27
C ALA A 10 -11.36 2.47 4.20
N ASN A 11 -10.44 1.82 4.91
CA ASN A 11 -9.47 2.49 5.79
C ASN A 11 -8.26 3.10 5.08
N CYS A 12 -8.10 2.84 3.77
CA CYS A 12 -7.09 3.55 3.00
C CYS A 12 -7.67 4.93 2.62
N PRO A 13 -7.03 6.06 2.98
CA PRO A 13 -7.59 7.38 2.71
C PRO A 13 -7.90 7.69 1.23
N VAL A 14 -7.28 6.96 0.30
CA VAL A 14 -7.50 7.08 -1.15
C VAL A 14 -8.23 5.88 -1.76
N ASN A 15 -8.78 5.01 -0.92
CA ASN A 15 -9.51 3.80 -1.30
C ASN A 15 -8.80 2.92 -2.33
N THR A 16 -7.50 2.67 -2.16
CA THR A 16 -6.76 1.75 -3.05
C THR A 16 -7.41 0.36 -3.05
N ASP A 17 -7.51 -0.29 -4.23
CA ASP A 17 -8.06 -1.64 -4.39
C ASP A 17 -7.08 -2.72 -3.87
N VAL A 18 -6.99 -2.85 -2.54
CA VAL A 18 -6.10 -3.79 -1.87
C VAL A 18 -6.35 -5.24 -2.30
N PRO A 19 -7.57 -5.78 -2.25
CA PRO A 19 -7.80 -7.16 -2.68
C PRO A 19 -7.45 -7.39 -4.16
N GLY A 20 -7.74 -6.43 -5.04
CA GLY A 20 -7.43 -6.52 -6.47
C GLY A 20 -5.95 -6.65 -6.74
N TYR A 21 -5.12 -5.75 -6.19
CA TYR A 21 -3.69 -5.82 -6.45
C TYR A 21 -3.01 -6.98 -5.72
N LEU A 22 -3.50 -7.40 -4.54
CA LEU A 22 -3.02 -8.64 -3.88
C LEU A 22 -3.35 -9.88 -4.73
N ALA A 23 -4.54 -9.94 -5.33
CA ALA A 23 -4.90 -11.03 -6.24
C ALA A 23 -4.04 -11.04 -7.51
N ALA A 24 -3.66 -9.87 -8.03
CA ALA A 24 -2.75 -9.74 -9.16
C ALA A 24 -1.31 -10.17 -8.80
N ILE A 25 -0.80 -9.75 -7.63
CA ILE A 25 0.49 -10.22 -7.10
C ILE A 25 0.49 -11.74 -6.98
N ALA A 26 -0.55 -12.33 -6.39
CA ALA A 26 -0.68 -13.79 -6.26
C ALA A 26 -0.77 -14.55 -7.60
N ARG A 27 -0.87 -13.86 -8.74
CA ARG A 27 -0.80 -14.42 -10.10
C ARG A 27 0.52 -14.11 -10.81
N GLY A 28 1.41 -13.35 -10.19
CA GLY A 28 2.61 -12.81 -10.85
C GLY A 28 2.34 -11.66 -11.82
N ASP A 29 1.11 -11.11 -11.86
CA ASP A 29 0.74 -9.99 -12.74
C ASP A 29 1.06 -8.65 -12.07
N TYR A 30 2.35 -8.32 -12.03
CA TYR A 30 2.84 -7.11 -11.36
C TYR A 30 2.42 -5.83 -12.09
N GLN A 31 2.22 -5.88 -13.41
CA GLN A 31 1.73 -4.72 -14.18
C GLN A 31 0.29 -4.37 -13.81
N ARG A 32 -0.61 -5.35 -13.72
CA ARG A 32 -1.96 -5.13 -13.22
C ARG A 32 -1.96 -4.67 -11.77
N ALA A 33 -1.13 -5.27 -10.92
CA ALA A 33 -0.99 -4.83 -9.54
C ALA A 33 -0.56 -3.35 -9.44
N ALA A 34 0.48 -2.95 -10.18
CA ALA A 34 0.97 -1.57 -10.21
C ALA A 34 -0.11 -0.59 -10.70
N ARG A 35 -0.86 -0.94 -11.76
CA ARG A 35 -1.99 -0.13 -12.24
C ARG A 35 -3.06 0.07 -11.17
N LEU A 36 -3.48 -0.99 -10.48
CA LEU A 36 -4.48 -0.94 -9.40
C LEU A 36 -3.99 -0.12 -8.20
N ILE A 37 -2.70 -0.25 -7.84
CA ILE A 37 -2.08 0.54 -6.76
C ILE A 37 -2.08 2.02 -7.11
N ARG A 38 -1.68 2.36 -8.34
CA ARG A 38 -1.49 3.75 -8.80
C ARG A 38 -2.79 4.44 -9.24
N ALA A 39 -3.90 3.71 -9.37
CA ALA A 39 -5.17 4.25 -9.85
C ALA A 39 -5.62 5.48 -9.04
N ASN A 40 -5.54 5.38 -7.71
CA ASN A 40 -5.97 6.43 -6.77
C ASN A 40 -4.82 6.90 -5.86
N ASN A 41 -3.58 6.48 -6.11
CA ASN A 41 -2.45 6.84 -5.24
C ASN A 41 -1.32 7.42 -6.07
N THR A 42 -1.26 8.75 -6.11
CA THR A 42 -0.25 9.51 -6.85
C THR A 42 1.16 9.30 -6.28
N PHE A 43 1.27 9.01 -4.98
CA PHE A 43 2.52 8.72 -4.26
C PHE A 43 2.64 7.23 -3.91
N ALA A 44 2.24 6.38 -4.85
CA ALA A 44 2.22 4.93 -4.68
C ALA A 44 3.58 4.35 -4.30
N SER A 45 4.66 4.78 -4.96
CA SER A 45 6.01 4.29 -4.68
C SER A 45 6.40 4.69 -3.27
N VAL A 46 6.26 5.98 -2.90
CA VAL A 46 6.55 6.46 -1.53
C VAL A 46 5.74 5.71 -0.47
N CYS A 47 4.44 5.50 -0.71
CA CYS A 47 3.58 4.78 0.22
C CYS A 47 3.96 3.30 0.39
N GLY A 48 4.72 2.71 -0.54
CA GLY A 48 5.32 1.39 -0.37
C GLY A 48 6.41 1.37 0.72
N TRP A 49 6.98 2.51 1.07
CA TRP A 49 8.07 2.63 2.05
C TRP A 49 7.57 3.14 3.40
N VAL A 50 6.77 4.20 3.43
CA VAL A 50 6.54 4.96 4.69
C VAL A 50 5.08 5.07 5.10
N CYS A 51 4.17 4.38 4.41
CA CYS A 51 2.76 4.37 4.82
C CYS A 51 2.61 3.64 6.17
N PRO A 52 1.87 4.20 7.15
CA PRO A 52 1.55 3.51 8.39
C PRO A 52 0.49 2.43 8.22
N HIS A 53 0.13 2.10 6.97
CA HIS A 53 -0.67 0.94 6.60
C HIS A 53 -2.00 0.78 7.37
N PRO A 54 -2.85 1.82 7.44
CA PRO A 54 -4.16 1.73 8.11
C PRO A 54 -5.10 0.67 7.51
N CYS A 55 -4.79 0.23 6.28
CA CYS A 55 -5.43 -0.89 5.63
C CYS A 55 -5.21 -2.25 6.32
N GLU A 56 -4.20 -2.36 7.19
CA GLU A 56 -3.88 -3.58 7.95
C GLU A 56 -4.63 -3.66 9.28
N ASP A 57 -4.91 -2.51 9.92
CA ASP A 57 -5.56 -2.41 11.24
C ASP A 57 -6.91 -3.14 11.31
N HIS A 58 -7.71 -3.04 10.25
CA HIS A 58 -9.04 -3.64 10.15
C HIS A 58 -9.08 -4.78 9.12
N CYS A 59 -7.92 -5.37 8.81
CA CYS A 59 -7.86 -6.48 7.88
C CYS A 59 -8.62 -7.69 8.44
N ARG A 60 -9.67 -8.16 7.74
CA ARG A 60 -10.47 -9.33 8.16
C ARG A 60 -9.64 -10.61 8.33
N ARG A 61 -8.45 -10.70 7.72
CA ARG A 61 -7.52 -11.82 7.95
C ARG A 61 -7.03 -11.87 9.41
N GLY A 62 -6.93 -10.73 10.09
CA GLY A 62 -6.61 -10.65 11.52
C GLY A 62 -7.63 -11.33 12.44
N GLN A 63 -8.85 -11.60 11.97
CA GLN A 63 -9.86 -12.38 12.70
C GLN A 63 -9.59 -13.90 12.66
N VAL A 64 -8.64 -14.34 11.82
CA VAL A 64 -8.25 -15.75 11.62
C VAL A 64 -6.83 -15.98 12.12
N ASP A 65 -5.88 -15.15 11.67
CA ASP A 65 -4.49 -15.18 12.13
C ASP A 65 -3.91 -13.78 12.30
N ALA A 66 -3.24 -13.23 11.30
CA ALA A 66 -2.60 -11.92 11.33
C ALA A 66 -2.97 -11.12 10.07
N PRO A 67 -3.04 -9.79 10.13
CA PRO A 67 -3.17 -8.94 8.96
C PRO A 67 -2.15 -9.24 7.86
N LEU A 68 -2.50 -8.84 6.63
CA LEU A 68 -1.60 -8.96 5.49
C LEU A 68 -0.52 -7.87 5.56
N SER A 69 0.69 -8.16 5.09
CA SER A 69 1.76 -7.16 4.86
C SER A 69 1.49 -6.31 3.61
N VAL A 70 0.37 -5.58 3.63
CA VAL A 70 -0.19 -4.81 2.51
C VAL A 70 0.78 -3.74 2.01
N ARG A 71 1.49 -3.02 2.90
CA ARG A 71 2.51 -2.03 2.50
C ARG A 71 3.68 -2.69 1.78
N ALA A 72 4.19 -3.78 2.34
CA ALA A 72 5.33 -4.52 1.77
C ALA A 72 4.99 -5.11 0.40
N LEU A 73 3.80 -5.69 0.25
CA LEU A 73 3.30 -6.21 -1.02
C LEU A 73 3.12 -5.12 -2.07
N LYS A 74 2.70 -3.92 -1.65
CA LYS A 74 2.61 -2.75 -2.53
C LYS A 74 4.00 -2.37 -3.07
N ARG A 75 5.00 -2.25 -2.20
CA ARG A 75 6.39 -1.99 -2.60
C ARG A 75 6.90 -3.07 -3.56
N PHE A 76 6.74 -4.34 -3.20
CA PHE A 76 7.15 -5.49 -4.01
C PHE A 76 6.55 -5.43 -5.42
N ALA A 77 5.25 -5.19 -5.55
CA ALA A 77 4.58 -5.12 -6.85
C ALA A 77 5.10 -3.98 -7.72
N LEU A 78 5.31 -2.79 -7.14
CA LEU A 78 5.82 -1.63 -7.86
C LEU A 78 7.27 -1.83 -8.31
N GLU A 79 8.11 -2.42 -7.45
CA GLU A 79 9.51 -2.74 -7.81
C GLU A 79 9.58 -3.80 -8.92
N LYS A 80 8.74 -4.84 -8.88
CA LYS A 80 8.70 -5.88 -9.93
C LYS A 80 8.07 -5.42 -11.25
N ALA A 81 7.12 -4.47 -11.22
CA ALA A 81 6.54 -3.91 -12.44
C ALA A 81 7.54 -3.04 -13.23
N GLY A 82 8.62 -2.58 -12.59
CA GLY A 82 9.67 -1.81 -13.26
C GLY A 82 9.23 -0.42 -13.73
N LYS A 83 10.15 0.26 -14.41
CA LYS A 83 10.02 1.68 -14.76
C LYS A 83 8.98 1.98 -15.85
N GLU A 84 8.67 1.01 -16.70
CA GLU A 84 7.68 1.17 -17.78
C GLU A 84 6.27 1.48 -17.22
N SER A 85 5.97 1.02 -16.00
CA SER A 85 4.70 1.29 -15.31
C SER A 85 4.59 2.70 -14.70
N ILE A 86 5.65 3.52 -14.79
CA ILE A 86 5.76 4.79 -14.07
C ILE A 86 5.04 5.92 -14.79
N PHE A 87 5.13 6.00 -16.12
CA PHE A 87 4.67 7.17 -16.88
C PHE A 87 3.28 6.96 -17.50
N PRO A 88 2.42 7.99 -17.53
CA PRO A 88 1.16 7.93 -18.26
C PRO A 88 1.42 7.76 -19.76
N GLU A 89 0.62 6.93 -20.43
CA GLU A 89 0.77 6.67 -21.87
C GLU A 89 0.58 7.93 -22.74
N ASN A 90 -0.23 8.89 -22.27
CA ASN A 90 -0.40 10.19 -22.90
C ASN A 90 -0.37 11.31 -21.86
N PRO A 91 0.38 12.41 -22.08
CA PRO A 91 0.30 13.61 -21.25
C PRO A 91 -1.11 14.21 -21.34
N ALA A 92 -1.51 14.96 -20.32
CA ALA A 92 -2.80 15.64 -20.37
C ALA A 92 -2.81 16.69 -21.47
N VAL A 93 -3.92 16.76 -22.21
CA VAL A 93 -4.15 17.84 -23.17
C VAL A 93 -4.84 18.98 -22.42
N HIS A 94 -4.13 20.10 -22.25
CA HIS A 94 -4.73 21.32 -21.72
C HIS A 94 -5.84 21.77 -22.67
N SER A 95 -7.08 21.57 -22.23
CA SER A 95 -8.29 21.70 -23.04
C SER A 95 -9.32 22.63 -22.41
N LEU A 96 -9.12 23.01 -21.15
CA LEU A 96 -9.96 23.96 -20.43
C LEU A 96 -9.26 25.33 -20.35
N PRO A 97 -10.04 26.43 -20.32
CA PRO A 97 -9.48 27.79 -20.30
C PRO A 97 -8.92 28.20 -18.93
N TYR A 98 -9.08 27.37 -17.91
CA TYR A 98 -8.77 27.71 -16.53
C TYR A 98 -7.32 27.41 -16.14
N ARG A 99 -6.74 28.35 -15.39
CA ARG A 99 -5.38 28.29 -14.82
C ARG A 99 -5.45 28.16 -13.31
N VAL A 100 -4.71 27.20 -12.75
CA VAL A 100 -4.66 26.96 -11.29
C VAL A 100 -3.23 27.07 -10.78
N ALA A 101 -3.01 27.88 -9.74
CA ALA A 101 -1.74 27.96 -9.01
C ALA A 101 -1.79 27.11 -7.74
N ILE A 102 -0.71 26.40 -7.43
CA ILE A 102 -0.59 25.58 -6.22
C ILE A 102 0.67 25.98 -5.46
N VAL A 103 0.53 26.35 -4.19
CA VAL A 103 1.62 26.80 -3.32
C VAL A 103 2.07 25.63 -2.43
N GLY A 104 3.21 25.04 -2.76
CA GLY A 104 3.83 23.91 -2.09
C GLY A 104 3.78 22.61 -2.90
N ALA A 105 4.94 22.01 -3.17
CA ALA A 105 5.07 20.76 -3.91
C ALA A 105 5.18 19.55 -2.96
N GLY A 106 4.36 19.51 -1.90
CA GLY A 106 4.16 18.34 -1.06
C GLY A 106 3.14 17.35 -1.65
N PRO A 107 2.86 16.22 -0.96
CA PRO A 107 1.94 15.20 -1.48
C PRO A 107 0.55 15.71 -1.82
N ALA A 108 -0.01 16.61 -1.01
CA ALA A 108 -1.33 17.18 -1.25
C ALA A 108 -1.36 18.06 -2.51
N GLY A 109 -0.45 19.04 -2.60
CA GLY A 109 -0.38 19.96 -3.73
C GLY A 109 -0.09 19.24 -5.05
N LEU A 110 0.86 18.30 -5.06
CA LEU A 110 1.20 17.54 -6.26
C LEU A 110 0.10 16.55 -6.68
N THR A 111 -0.66 16.00 -5.73
CA THR A 111 -1.83 15.17 -6.07
C THR A 111 -2.96 16.02 -6.66
N ALA A 112 -3.21 17.20 -6.10
CA ALA A 112 -4.18 18.14 -6.67
C ALA A 112 -3.76 18.56 -8.09
N ALA A 113 -2.47 18.82 -8.29
CA ALA A 113 -1.91 19.15 -9.60
C ALA A 113 -2.13 18.04 -10.63
N TRP A 114 -1.86 16.79 -10.24
CA TRP A 114 -2.07 15.61 -11.07
C TRP A 114 -3.51 15.47 -11.54
N ASP A 115 -4.47 15.57 -10.62
CA ASP A 115 -5.90 15.43 -10.95
C ASP A 115 -6.39 16.56 -11.85
N LEU A 116 -6.02 17.81 -11.53
CA LEU A 116 -6.42 18.98 -12.32
C LEU A 116 -5.79 18.97 -13.72
N ALA A 117 -4.50 18.66 -13.83
CA ALA A 117 -3.84 18.55 -15.13
C ALA A 117 -4.52 17.48 -16.00
N ARG A 118 -4.77 16.28 -15.44
CA ARG A 118 -5.48 15.19 -16.16
C ARG A 118 -6.93 15.51 -16.52
N ALA A 119 -7.56 16.43 -15.80
CA ALA A 119 -8.89 16.95 -16.13
C ALA A 119 -8.86 18.06 -17.21
N GLY A 120 -7.68 18.49 -17.67
CA GLY A 120 -7.50 19.42 -18.78
C GLY A 120 -7.17 20.86 -18.37
N TYR A 121 -6.93 21.13 -17.08
CA TYR A 121 -6.56 22.44 -16.56
C TYR A 121 -5.07 22.77 -16.81
N THR A 122 -4.71 24.05 -16.89
CA THR A 122 -3.31 24.49 -16.84
C THR A 122 -2.89 24.70 -15.39
N VAL A 123 -1.89 23.95 -14.91
CA VAL A 123 -1.49 23.95 -13.50
C VAL A 123 -0.02 24.31 -13.34
N THR A 124 0.26 25.30 -12.47
CA THR A 124 1.62 25.64 -12.04
C THR A 124 1.76 25.42 -10.53
N VAL A 125 2.76 24.65 -10.13
CA VAL A 125 3.11 24.40 -8.72
C VAL A 125 4.35 25.23 -8.36
N PHE A 126 4.28 25.99 -7.28
CA PHE A 126 5.38 26.79 -6.74
C PHE A 126 5.96 26.14 -5.49
N GLU A 127 7.26 25.89 -5.47
CA GLU A 127 7.97 25.25 -4.37
C GLU A 127 9.19 26.07 -3.96
N ARG A 128 9.33 26.33 -2.65
CA ARG A 128 10.46 27.11 -2.11
C ARG A 128 11.75 26.32 -2.06
N GLN A 129 11.67 25.00 -1.91
CA GLN A 129 12.83 24.11 -1.88
C GLN A 129 13.43 23.90 -3.28
N PRO A 130 14.70 23.46 -3.37
CA PRO A 130 15.33 23.15 -4.66
C PRO A 130 14.69 21.97 -5.39
N GLU A 131 14.07 21.04 -4.65
CA GLU A 131 13.37 19.87 -5.20
C GLU A 131 11.96 19.75 -4.60
N ALA A 132 11.03 19.24 -5.43
CA ALA A 132 9.68 18.91 -5.02
C ALA A 132 9.62 17.62 -4.18
N GLY A 133 8.54 17.49 -3.41
CA GLY A 133 8.28 16.36 -2.50
C GLY A 133 7.96 16.77 -1.06
N GLY A 134 8.12 18.06 -0.71
CA GLY A 134 7.85 18.58 0.64
C GLY A 134 8.63 17.83 1.72
N HIS A 135 7.97 17.45 2.83
CA HIS A 135 8.61 16.70 3.92
C HIS A 135 9.18 15.33 3.49
N LEU A 136 8.63 14.70 2.44
CA LEU A 136 9.17 13.43 1.92
C LEU A 136 10.59 13.59 1.38
N TYR A 137 10.90 14.77 0.84
CA TYR A 137 12.24 15.11 0.37
C TYR A 137 13.08 15.75 1.48
N ALA A 138 12.52 16.74 2.18
CA ALA A 138 13.29 17.61 3.05
C ALA A 138 13.54 17.03 4.45
N SER A 139 12.61 16.24 5.00
CA SER A 139 12.61 15.92 6.44
C SER A 139 12.61 14.43 6.76
N LEU A 140 12.03 13.59 5.89
CA LEU A 140 11.94 12.16 6.15
C LEU A 140 13.31 11.48 5.96
N PRO A 141 13.82 10.71 6.93
CA PRO A 141 15.16 10.13 6.83
C PRO A 141 15.38 9.23 5.61
N THR A 142 16.56 9.32 4.99
CA THR A 142 16.89 8.57 3.76
C THR A 142 16.97 7.06 3.94
N TYR A 143 17.25 6.58 5.17
CA TYR A 143 17.25 5.15 5.49
C TYR A 143 15.84 4.53 5.54
N ARG A 144 14.79 5.36 5.66
CA ARG A 144 13.38 4.96 5.54
C ARG A 144 12.83 5.18 4.14
N LEU A 145 13.18 6.30 3.50
CA LEU A 145 12.70 6.66 2.17
C LEU A 145 13.82 7.16 1.26
N PRO A 146 14.23 6.36 0.26
CA PRO A 146 15.20 6.79 -0.73
C PRO A 146 14.69 7.98 -1.56
N ARG A 147 15.53 9.01 -1.78
CA ARG A 147 15.15 10.18 -2.59
C ARG A 147 14.77 9.84 -4.02
N ARG A 148 15.36 8.78 -4.60
CA ARG A 148 14.97 8.28 -5.93
C ARG A 148 13.47 7.95 -6.00
N VAL A 149 12.89 7.41 -4.93
CA VAL A 149 11.48 6.98 -4.88
C VAL A 149 10.56 8.21 -4.90
N VAL A 150 10.96 9.28 -4.19
CA VAL A 150 10.23 10.56 -4.23
C VAL A 150 10.27 11.14 -5.64
N ARG A 151 11.45 11.17 -6.26
CA ARG A 151 11.63 11.67 -7.64
C ARG A 151 10.87 10.84 -8.68
N GLU A 152 10.73 9.54 -8.48
CA GLU A 152 9.94 8.67 -9.36
C GLU A 152 8.47 9.09 -9.38
N ASP A 153 7.83 9.28 -8.21
CA ASP A 153 6.43 9.71 -8.15
C ASP A 153 6.27 11.18 -8.59
N VAL A 154 7.17 12.09 -8.21
CA VAL A 154 7.16 13.49 -8.67
C VAL A 154 7.34 13.58 -10.19
N GLY A 155 8.27 12.80 -10.76
CA GLY A 155 8.54 12.78 -12.19
C GLY A 155 7.36 12.29 -13.01
N ARG A 156 6.62 11.30 -12.50
CA ARG A 156 5.34 10.88 -13.07
C ARG A 156 4.34 12.05 -13.09
N ILE A 157 4.25 12.82 -12.01
CA ILE A 157 3.33 13.96 -11.91
C ILE A 157 3.68 15.04 -12.92
N ALA A 158 4.95 15.42 -13.01
CA ALA A 158 5.44 16.35 -14.01
C ALA A 158 5.13 15.88 -15.44
N ALA A 159 5.34 14.58 -15.72
CA ALA A 159 5.05 13.98 -17.03
C ALA A 159 3.56 14.00 -17.42
N ALA A 160 2.64 14.25 -16.49
CA ALA A 160 1.23 14.46 -16.82
C ALA A 160 0.91 15.88 -17.32
N GLY A 161 1.91 16.76 -17.48
CA GLY A 161 1.73 18.14 -17.95
C GLY A 161 1.66 19.17 -16.82
N VAL A 162 2.18 18.84 -15.63
CA VAL A 162 2.25 19.78 -14.50
C VAL A 162 3.55 20.58 -14.57
N GLU A 163 3.45 21.92 -14.57
CA GLU A 163 4.62 22.79 -14.43
C GLU A 163 5.00 22.93 -12.95
N ILE A 164 6.24 22.58 -12.60
CA ILE A 164 6.75 22.70 -11.22
C ILE A 164 7.91 23.71 -11.20
N ARG A 165 7.70 24.84 -10.53
CA ARG A 165 8.69 25.92 -10.34
C ARG A 165 9.29 25.82 -8.94
N THR A 166 10.50 25.26 -8.85
CA THR A 166 11.26 25.16 -7.60
C THR A 166 12.06 26.43 -7.33
N GLY A 167 12.49 26.64 -6.07
CA GLY A 167 13.20 27.84 -5.63
C GLY A 167 12.37 29.12 -5.62
N VAL A 168 11.03 29.03 -5.66
CA VAL A 168 10.11 30.18 -5.61
C VAL A 168 9.32 30.16 -4.32
N GLU A 169 9.50 31.18 -3.48
CA GLU A 169 8.82 31.33 -2.20
C GLU A 169 7.68 32.35 -2.28
N ILE A 170 6.44 31.86 -2.22
CA ILE A 170 5.24 32.72 -2.17
C ILE A 170 5.20 33.46 -0.82
N GLY A 171 4.91 34.76 -0.87
CA GLY A 171 5.02 35.70 0.24
C GLY A 171 6.35 36.47 0.27
N LYS A 172 7.36 36.03 -0.50
CA LYS A 172 8.67 36.68 -0.61
C LYS A 172 9.01 37.08 -2.04
N ASP A 173 9.01 36.11 -2.96
CA ASP A 173 9.35 36.32 -4.37
C ASP A 173 8.12 36.74 -5.20
N VAL A 174 6.95 36.18 -4.86
CA VAL A 174 5.64 36.49 -5.48
C VAL A 174 4.58 36.57 -4.37
N SER A 175 3.68 37.54 -4.38
CA SER A 175 2.63 37.63 -3.38
C SER A 175 1.43 36.73 -3.71
N LEU A 176 0.67 36.29 -2.70
CA LEU A 176 -0.57 35.54 -2.92
C LEU A 176 -1.58 36.34 -3.77
N ASN A 177 -1.64 37.66 -3.58
CA ASN A 177 -2.53 38.54 -4.33
C ASN A 177 -2.16 38.60 -5.83
N ASP A 178 -0.88 38.44 -6.18
CA ASP A 178 -0.46 38.39 -7.58
C ASP A 178 -0.89 37.07 -8.23
N LEU A 179 -0.79 35.95 -7.51
CA LEU A 179 -1.32 34.67 -7.99
C LEU A 179 -2.83 34.74 -8.23
N GLN A 180 -3.59 35.37 -7.35
CA GLN A 180 -5.05 35.52 -7.53
C GLN A 180 -5.46 36.39 -8.73
N LYS A 181 -4.58 37.29 -9.20
CA LYS A 181 -4.84 38.08 -10.42
C LYS A 181 -4.53 37.30 -11.69
N GLU A 182 -3.58 36.37 -11.62
CA GLU A 182 -3.08 35.64 -12.80
C GLU A 182 -3.77 34.28 -13.01
N TYR A 183 -4.29 33.68 -11.94
CA TYR A 183 -4.88 32.35 -11.93
C TYR A 183 -6.34 32.39 -11.45
N ASP A 184 -7.19 31.53 -12.01
CA ASP A 184 -8.62 31.45 -11.69
C ASP A 184 -8.89 30.80 -10.33
N ALA A 185 -7.94 29.99 -9.85
CA ALA A 185 -7.96 29.43 -8.50
C ALA A 185 -6.54 29.25 -7.94
N VAL A 186 -6.41 29.37 -6.61
CA VAL A 186 -5.15 29.15 -5.89
C VAL A 186 -5.34 28.09 -4.80
N ILE A 187 -4.43 27.11 -4.71
CA ILE A 187 -4.43 26.08 -3.67
C ILE A 187 -3.23 26.25 -2.74
N LEU A 188 -3.48 26.43 -1.45
CA LEU A 188 -2.47 26.48 -0.39
C LEU A 188 -2.18 25.05 0.11
N ALA A 189 -0.97 24.55 -0.15
CA ALA A 189 -0.52 23.20 0.21
C ALA A 189 0.83 23.23 0.97
N VAL A 190 1.02 24.24 1.82
CA VAL A 190 2.30 24.55 2.49
C VAL A 190 2.68 23.63 3.66
N GLY A 191 1.76 22.74 4.08
CA GLY A 191 1.98 21.77 5.16
C GLY A 191 2.27 22.39 6.53
N LEU A 192 2.81 21.59 7.45
CA LEU A 192 3.25 22.02 8.79
C LEU A 192 4.78 22.15 8.83
N SER A 193 5.29 23.20 8.20
CA SER A 193 6.71 23.30 7.89
C SER A 193 7.61 23.92 8.97
N LYS A 194 7.08 24.24 10.15
CA LYS A 194 7.82 24.73 11.33
C LYS A 194 7.71 23.73 12.49
N SER A 195 8.77 23.62 13.29
CA SER A 195 8.74 22.83 14.54
C SER A 195 8.19 23.67 15.69
N ARG A 196 7.43 23.04 16.57
CA ARG A 196 7.09 23.61 17.88
C ARG A 196 8.28 23.45 18.83
N GLY A 197 8.43 24.40 19.74
CA GLY A 197 9.43 24.36 20.81
C GLY A 197 8.79 24.77 22.14
N LEU A 198 9.37 24.29 23.23
CA LEU A 198 9.03 24.69 24.58
C LEU A 198 9.82 25.92 24.98
N ASN A 199 9.18 26.82 25.72
CA ASN A 199 9.83 27.94 26.36
C ASN A 199 10.04 27.63 27.85
N LEU A 200 11.05 26.80 28.13
CA LEU A 200 11.45 26.40 29.48
C LEU A 200 12.85 26.93 29.80
N PRO A 201 13.22 27.08 31.08
CA PRO A 201 14.56 27.55 31.45
C PRO A 201 15.67 26.70 30.81
N GLY A 202 16.63 27.38 30.18
CA GLY A 202 17.78 26.78 29.48
C GLY A 202 17.51 26.27 28.06
N PHE A 203 16.28 26.40 27.54
CA PHE A 203 15.93 25.94 26.17
C PHE A 203 16.35 26.92 25.07
N ASP A 204 16.84 28.09 25.44
CA ASP A 204 17.48 29.09 24.58
C ASP A 204 18.94 28.76 24.24
N HIS A 205 19.51 27.71 24.85
CA HIS A 205 20.89 27.28 24.62
C HIS A 205 21.11 26.81 23.17
N PRO A 206 22.26 27.12 22.51
CA PRO A 206 22.49 26.78 21.09
C PRO A 206 22.47 25.28 20.76
N ASP A 207 22.84 24.42 21.71
CA ASP A 207 22.75 22.95 21.58
C ASP A 207 21.33 22.40 21.89
N VAL A 208 20.31 23.26 21.99
CA VAL A 208 18.89 22.88 22.03
C VAL A 208 18.30 23.11 20.64
N LEU A 209 18.10 22.02 19.91
CA LEU A 209 17.64 22.04 18.52
C LEU A 209 16.16 21.72 18.39
N LEU A 210 15.59 22.09 17.24
CA LEU A 210 14.25 21.68 16.83
C LEU A 210 14.33 20.53 15.82
N ALA A 211 13.33 19.64 15.84
CA ALA A 211 13.33 18.42 15.03
C ALA A 211 13.42 18.66 13.53
N LEU A 212 12.61 19.55 12.95
CA LEU A 212 12.61 19.76 11.49
C LEU A 212 13.94 20.33 10.98
N PRO A 213 14.51 21.41 11.56
CA PRO A 213 15.84 21.88 11.17
C PRO A 213 16.93 20.80 11.29
N PHE A 214 16.90 20.01 12.37
CA PHE A 214 17.85 18.90 12.58
C PHE A 214 17.74 17.85 11.47
N LEU A 215 16.52 17.33 11.22
CA LEU A 215 16.27 16.33 10.18
C LEU A 215 16.57 16.86 8.78
N GLN A 216 16.22 18.12 8.49
CA GLN A 216 16.54 18.77 7.23
C GLN A 216 18.05 18.92 7.05
N GLY A 217 18.77 19.27 8.12
CA GLY A 217 20.22 19.33 8.11
C GLY A 217 20.84 18.00 7.71
N ALA A 218 20.44 16.93 8.41
CA ALA A 218 20.91 15.57 8.13
C ALA A 218 20.57 15.11 6.70
N ASN A 219 19.36 15.36 6.23
CA ASN A 219 18.88 14.89 4.93
C ASN A 219 19.46 15.66 3.73
N LEU A 220 19.77 16.94 3.90
CA LEU A 220 20.31 17.79 2.84
C LEU A 220 21.85 17.85 2.87
N GLY A 221 22.49 16.97 3.64
CA GLY A 221 23.95 16.90 3.76
C GLY A 221 24.57 18.15 4.40
N ARG A 222 23.79 18.92 5.17
CA ARG A 222 24.31 20.07 5.91
C ARG A 222 25.00 19.55 7.17
N PRO A 223 26.15 20.12 7.57
CA PRO A 223 26.81 19.72 8.80
C PRO A 223 25.89 19.89 10.01
N VAL A 224 25.67 18.81 10.76
CA VAL A 224 24.95 18.83 12.04
C VAL A 224 25.96 18.44 13.12
N ASN A 225 26.22 19.34 14.06
CA ASN A 225 27.17 19.09 15.14
C ASN A 225 26.54 18.24 16.25
N ILE A 226 26.53 16.92 16.09
CA ILE A 226 25.95 16.01 17.09
C ILE A 226 26.90 15.82 18.27
N LYS A 227 26.35 15.80 19.49
CA LYS A 227 27.10 15.45 20.72
C LYS A 227 27.05 13.94 20.98
N LYS A 228 27.82 13.45 21.96
CA LYS A 228 27.89 12.01 22.26
C LYS A 228 26.66 11.53 23.02
N ARG A 229 26.09 12.35 23.91
CA ARG A 229 24.86 12.04 24.66
C ARG A 229 23.74 13.00 24.23
N VAL A 230 22.69 12.48 23.62
CA VAL A 230 21.59 13.28 23.05
C VAL A 230 20.28 12.93 23.73
N ILE A 231 19.52 13.95 24.11
CA ILE A 231 18.17 13.82 24.66
C ILE A 231 17.18 14.28 23.58
N VAL A 232 16.20 13.44 23.25
CA VAL A 232 15.12 13.77 22.32
C VAL A 232 13.84 13.91 23.13
N ILE A 233 13.11 15.02 22.96
CA ILE A 233 11.84 15.27 23.66
C ILE A 233 10.69 15.04 22.69
N GLY A 234 9.84 14.04 22.94
CA GLY A 234 8.63 13.74 22.17
C GLY A 234 8.33 12.25 22.05
N GLY A 235 7.06 11.89 21.91
CA GLY A 235 6.60 10.49 21.84
C GLY A 235 6.13 10.01 20.45
N GLY A 236 6.15 10.86 19.43
CA GLY A 236 5.65 10.54 18.08
C GLY A 236 6.70 9.99 17.10
N ASP A 237 6.27 9.59 15.90
CA ASP A 237 7.17 9.04 14.86
C ASP A 237 8.35 9.96 14.54
N VAL A 238 8.14 11.28 14.53
CA VAL A 238 9.22 12.26 14.31
C VAL A 238 10.29 12.18 15.40
N ALA A 239 9.91 11.91 16.65
CA ALA A 239 10.87 11.74 17.74
C ALA A 239 11.71 10.47 17.53
N MET A 240 11.10 9.38 17.05
CA MET A 240 11.83 8.16 16.68
C MET A 240 12.79 8.42 15.52
N ASP A 241 12.35 9.15 14.49
CA ASP A 241 13.21 9.53 13.37
C ASP A 241 14.40 10.39 13.84
N VAL A 242 14.17 11.36 14.73
CA VAL A 242 15.23 12.21 15.32
C VAL A 242 16.22 11.37 16.10
N ALA A 243 15.74 10.51 17.00
CA ALA A 243 16.58 9.67 17.85
C ALA A 243 17.47 8.72 17.04
N ARG A 244 16.86 8.04 16.07
CA ARG A 244 17.57 7.11 15.19
C ARG A 244 18.55 7.83 14.27
N THR A 245 18.18 9.00 13.74
CA THR A 245 19.10 9.86 12.96
C THR A 245 20.29 10.33 13.80
N ALA A 246 20.09 10.69 15.07
CA ALA A 246 21.18 11.07 15.97
C ALA A 246 22.23 9.96 16.12
N LEU A 247 21.81 8.69 16.24
CA LEU A 247 22.72 7.54 16.26
C LEU A 247 23.58 7.47 14.98
N ARG A 248 22.97 7.63 13.79
CA ARG A 248 23.71 7.59 12.51
C ARG A 248 24.70 8.74 12.37
N LEU A 249 24.41 9.88 12.97
CA LEU A 249 25.31 11.03 12.95
C LEU A 249 26.49 10.86 13.93
N GLY A 250 26.48 9.84 14.79
CA GLY A 250 27.58 9.51 15.69
C GLY A 250 27.30 9.72 17.19
N ALA A 251 26.04 9.95 17.58
CA ALA A 251 25.67 9.90 19.00
C ALA A 251 25.93 8.49 19.55
N ARG A 252 26.48 8.41 20.78
CA ARG A 252 26.77 7.14 21.46
C ARG A 252 25.63 6.72 22.40
N GLU A 253 24.96 7.69 22.99
CA GLU A 253 23.80 7.49 23.85
C GLU A 253 22.68 8.41 23.39
N VAL A 254 21.51 7.85 23.13
CA VAL A 254 20.32 8.60 22.77
C VAL A 254 19.19 8.20 23.71
N ARG A 255 18.63 9.20 24.39
CA ARG A 255 17.50 9.03 25.31
C ARG A 255 16.28 9.76 24.78
N VAL A 256 15.15 9.08 24.66
CA VAL A 256 13.87 9.71 24.31
C VAL A 256 13.08 9.95 25.59
N VAL A 257 12.76 11.20 25.87
CA VAL A 257 11.89 11.61 26.97
C VAL A 257 10.51 11.93 26.39
N CYS A 258 9.47 11.23 26.85
CA CYS A 258 8.10 11.44 26.40
C CYS A 258 7.12 11.48 27.58
N LEU A 259 6.02 12.22 27.38
CA LEU A 259 4.99 12.41 28.40
C LEU A 259 4.20 11.12 28.60
N GLU A 260 4.01 10.40 27.50
CA GLU A 260 3.25 9.18 27.39
C GLU A 260 3.97 8.02 28.06
N THR A 261 3.18 7.14 28.68
CA THR A 261 3.64 5.79 29.00
C THR A 261 3.79 4.98 27.72
N SER A 262 4.56 3.89 27.77
CA SER A 262 4.91 3.09 26.59
C SER A 262 3.69 2.54 25.80
N ASP A 263 2.54 2.40 26.45
CA ASP A 263 1.30 1.87 25.91
C ASP A 263 0.42 2.92 25.19
N ILE A 264 0.66 4.23 25.43
CA ILE A 264 -0.13 5.32 24.84
C ILE A 264 0.71 6.27 23.98
N MET A 265 1.94 5.88 23.62
CA MET A 265 2.80 6.68 22.76
C MET A 265 2.15 6.93 21.38
N PRO A 266 2.22 8.16 20.83
CA PRO A 266 1.71 8.46 19.50
C PRO A 266 2.50 7.79 18.37
N ALA A 267 3.76 7.44 18.60
CA ALA A 267 4.57 6.71 17.63
C ALA A 267 4.01 5.33 17.37
N HIS A 268 4.11 4.87 16.13
CA HIS A 268 3.67 3.51 15.81
C HIS A 268 4.53 2.48 16.56
N PRO A 269 3.94 1.36 17.04
CA PRO A 269 4.67 0.40 17.86
C PRO A 269 5.94 -0.18 17.22
N TRP A 270 5.98 -0.31 15.89
CA TRP A 270 7.19 -0.76 15.19
C TRP A 270 8.29 0.30 15.16
N GLU A 271 7.98 1.60 15.09
CA GLU A 271 8.98 2.66 15.14
C GLU A 271 9.67 2.69 16.51
N VAL A 272 8.89 2.52 17.58
CA VAL A 272 9.42 2.43 18.96
C VAL A 272 10.32 1.20 19.12
N ARG A 273 9.84 0.01 18.68
CA ARG A 273 10.65 -1.22 18.73
C ARG A 273 11.95 -1.09 17.96
N GLU A 274 11.91 -0.57 16.73
CA GLU A 274 13.10 -0.38 15.90
C GLU A 274 14.10 0.60 16.54
N ALA A 275 13.63 1.66 17.18
CA ALA A 275 14.49 2.58 17.92
C ALA A 275 15.17 1.90 19.11
N GLN A 276 14.41 1.12 19.89
CA GLN A 276 14.95 0.37 21.05
C GLN A 276 15.96 -0.70 20.63
N GLU A 277 15.68 -1.43 19.54
CA GLU A 277 16.62 -2.41 18.97
C GLU A 277 17.97 -1.77 18.58
N GLU A 278 17.95 -0.51 18.14
CA GLU A 278 19.14 0.28 17.80
C GLU A 278 19.81 0.94 19.02
N GLY A 279 19.31 0.69 20.23
CA GLY A 279 19.91 1.17 21.48
C GLY A 279 19.38 2.50 21.99
N VAL A 280 18.27 3.01 21.45
CA VAL A 280 17.59 4.19 22.01
C VAL A 280 16.94 3.83 23.34
N GLU A 281 17.29 4.56 24.39
CA GLU A 281 16.70 4.40 25.72
C GLU A 281 15.41 5.23 25.82
N LEU A 282 14.30 4.62 26.24
CA LEU A 282 13.01 5.28 26.38
C LEU A 282 12.73 5.66 27.84
N CYS A 283 12.70 6.96 28.11
CA CYS A 283 12.32 7.57 29.38
C CYS A 283 10.84 8.00 29.33
N ALA A 284 9.93 7.03 29.32
CA ALA A 284 8.47 7.25 29.26
C ALA A 284 7.88 7.78 30.58
N GLY A 285 6.79 8.54 30.51
CA GLY A 285 6.09 9.10 31.66
C GLY A 285 6.79 10.29 32.34
N TRP A 286 7.66 10.99 31.60
CA TRP A 286 8.45 12.12 32.11
C TRP A 286 8.27 13.36 31.26
N GLY A 287 8.02 14.50 31.91
CA GLY A 287 7.95 15.81 31.27
C GLY A 287 9.18 16.67 31.52
N PRO A 288 9.61 17.50 30.55
CA PRO A 288 10.71 18.43 30.75
C PRO A 288 10.35 19.53 31.76
N LEU A 289 11.27 19.82 32.68
CA LEU A 289 11.16 20.95 33.61
C LEU A 289 12.10 22.09 33.21
N ARG A 290 13.38 21.78 33.00
CA ARG A 290 14.40 22.73 32.53
C ARG A 290 15.63 21.99 31.97
N ALA A 291 16.36 22.64 31.07
CA ALA A 291 17.71 22.18 30.72
C ALA A 291 18.68 22.64 31.82
N VAL A 292 19.56 21.74 32.26
CA VAL A 292 20.59 22.04 33.25
C VAL A 292 21.86 22.42 32.51
N VAL A 293 22.28 23.67 32.66
CA VAL A 293 23.48 24.24 32.02
C VAL A 293 24.48 24.64 33.09
N GLU A 294 25.70 24.11 33.00
CA GLU A 294 26.82 24.41 33.88
C GLU A 294 28.04 24.74 33.02
N ASP A 295 28.75 25.83 33.34
CA ASP A 295 29.90 26.33 32.56
C ASP A 295 29.61 26.51 31.06
N GLY A 296 28.38 26.89 30.72
CA GLY A 296 27.94 27.07 29.32
C GLY A 296 27.76 25.76 28.54
N LEU A 297 27.69 24.61 29.23
CA LEU A 297 27.47 23.30 28.64
C LEU A 297 26.21 22.66 29.23
N ILE A 298 25.42 22.00 28.37
CA ILE A 298 24.28 21.19 28.81
C ILE A 298 24.82 19.95 29.55
N GLN A 299 24.39 19.76 30.79
CA GLN A 299 24.67 18.57 31.60
C GLN A 299 23.55 17.52 31.49
N GLY A 300 22.32 17.99 31.22
CA GLY A 300 21.16 17.13 31.00
C GLY A 300 19.84 17.89 31.09
N LEU A 301 18.76 17.11 31.22
CA LEU A 301 17.40 17.59 31.34
C LEU A 301 16.85 17.20 32.72
N GLN A 302 16.43 18.20 33.49
CA GLN A 302 15.62 17.93 34.68
C GLN A 302 14.19 17.64 34.24
N VAL A 303 13.62 16.55 34.74
CA VAL A 303 12.30 16.07 34.37
C VAL A 303 11.41 15.89 35.59
N LYS A 304 10.09 15.94 35.38
CA LYS A 304 9.08 15.67 36.40
C LYS A 304 8.10 14.60 35.96
N GLY A 305 7.57 13.84 36.91
CA GLY A 305 6.66 12.73 36.64
C GLY A 305 5.36 13.23 36.04
N VAL A 306 4.84 12.51 35.04
CA VAL A 306 3.54 12.78 34.44
C VAL A 306 2.46 12.01 35.20
N LEU A 307 1.38 12.69 35.57
CA LEU A 307 0.19 12.10 36.20
C LEU A 307 -0.83 11.67 35.14
N SER A 308 -1.11 12.55 34.18
CA SER A 308 -1.93 12.26 33.01
C SER A 308 -1.46 13.07 31.81
N VAL A 309 -1.64 12.54 30.60
CA VAL A 309 -1.38 13.26 29.33
C VAL A 309 -2.65 13.91 28.79
N PHE A 310 -3.81 13.28 29.03
CA PHE A 310 -5.10 13.71 28.52
C PHE A 310 -6.05 14.06 29.67
N ASP A 311 -6.97 14.98 29.43
CA ASP A 311 -8.09 15.23 30.35
C ASP A 311 -9.19 14.16 30.22
N ASP A 312 -10.24 14.26 31.05
CA ASP A 312 -11.39 13.34 31.05
C ASP A 312 -12.16 13.32 29.71
N ARG A 313 -11.93 14.31 28.84
CA ARG A 313 -12.53 14.40 27.50
C ARG A 313 -11.61 13.84 26.40
N GLY A 314 -10.46 13.28 26.78
CA GLY A 314 -9.44 12.79 25.85
C GLY A 314 -8.68 13.91 25.13
N CYS A 315 -8.81 15.16 25.56
CA CYS A 315 -8.06 16.27 24.98
C CYS A 315 -6.66 16.32 25.60
N PHE A 316 -5.65 16.64 24.77
CA PHE A 316 -4.27 16.77 25.24
C PHE A 316 -4.18 17.90 26.29
N ASN A 317 -3.90 17.53 27.53
CA ASN A 317 -3.81 18.45 28.68
C ASN A 317 -2.95 17.81 29.79
N PRO A 318 -1.62 17.79 29.63
CA PRO A 318 -0.75 17.05 30.54
C PRO A 318 -0.70 17.67 31.94
N THR A 319 -0.74 16.81 32.95
CA THR A 319 -0.64 17.16 34.38
C THR A 319 0.56 16.45 35.01
N PHE A 320 1.19 17.07 35.99
CA PHE A 320 2.49 16.65 36.51
C PHE A 320 2.50 16.48 38.02
N ASP A 321 3.33 15.58 38.50
CA ASP A 321 3.67 15.42 39.91
C ASP A 321 4.93 16.25 40.20
N GLU A 322 4.75 17.41 40.85
CA GLU A 322 5.85 18.32 41.18
C GLU A 322 6.81 17.76 42.25
N SER A 323 6.40 16.70 42.98
CA SER A 323 7.26 16.03 43.97
C SER A 323 8.18 14.97 43.34
N ARG A 324 7.77 14.41 42.19
CA ARG A 324 8.50 13.36 41.48
C ARG A 324 9.44 13.99 40.46
N LEU A 325 10.64 14.36 40.90
CA LEU A 325 11.70 14.89 40.05
C LEU A 325 12.74 13.83 39.71
N SER A 326 13.31 13.91 38.51
CA SER A 326 14.45 13.09 38.09
C SER A 326 15.37 13.89 37.17
N PHE A 327 16.52 13.31 36.82
CA PHE A 327 17.52 13.91 35.96
C PHE A 327 17.94 12.95 34.86
N VAL A 328 17.87 13.42 33.61
CA VAL A 328 18.29 12.66 32.43
C VAL A 328 19.59 13.27 31.90
N PRO A 329 20.75 12.58 31.98
CA PRO A 329 22.03 13.12 31.56
C PRO A 329 22.14 13.22 30.03
N GLY A 330 22.72 14.32 29.54
CA GLY A 330 22.90 14.57 28.11
C GLY A 330 23.60 15.89 27.80
N GLU A 331 24.16 16.01 26.60
CA GLU A 331 24.98 17.16 26.15
C GLU A 331 24.25 18.00 25.10
N MET A 332 23.14 17.51 24.57
CA MET A 332 22.33 18.14 23.52
C MET A 332 20.87 17.73 23.71
N ILE A 333 19.95 18.64 23.42
CA ILE A 333 18.51 18.39 23.48
C ILE A 333 17.90 18.66 22.09
N ILE A 334 17.05 17.77 21.59
CA ILE A 334 16.33 17.96 20.33
C ILE A 334 14.82 17.84 20.59
N GLN A 335 14.08 18.89 20.28
CA GLN A 335 12.64 18.99 20.54
C GLN A 335 11.82 18.50 19.34
N ALA A 336 11.07 17.43 19.54
CA ALA A 336 10.19 16.77 18.56
C ALA A 336 8.73 16.71 19.04
N ILE A 337 8.23 17.83 19.56
CA ILE A 337 6.92 17.96 20.22
C ILE A 337 5.79 18.45 19.29
N GLY A 338 5.93 18.21 17.99
CA GLY A 338 4.95 18.57 16.97
C GLY A 338 5.36 19.73 16.08
N GLN A 339 4.47 20.05 15.14
CA GLN A 339 4.71 20.96 14.03
C GLN A 339 3.61 22.03 13.93
N CYS A 340 3.90 23.11 13.22
CA CYS A 340 2.96 24.17 12.89
C CYS A 340 3.20 24.70 11.48
N ALA A 341 2.19 25.39 10.94
CA ALA A 341 2.26 25.97 9.61
C ALA A 341 3.18 27.19 9.59
N ASP A 342 3.85 27.39 8.45
CA ASP A 342 4.47 28.66 8.10
C ASP A 342 3.53 29.40 7.14
N LEU A 343 2.83 30.41 7.65
CA LEU A 343 1.83 31.17 6.89
C LEU A 343 2.38 32.49 6.33
N SER A 344 3.71 32.60 6.19
CA SER A 344 4.36 33.75 5.54
C SER A 344 3.85 34.01 4.12
N CYS A 345 3.38 32.96 3.43
CA CYS A 345 2.74 33.07 2.11
C CYS A 345 1.47 33.93 2.09
N LEU A 346 0.85 34.18 3.25
CA LEU A 346 -0.34 35.02 3.40
C LEU A 346 0.00 36.49 3.65
N ALA A 347 1.28 36.89 3.63
CA ALA A 347 1.66 38.28 3.89
C ALA A 347 0.88 39.25 2.98
N GLY A 348 0.09 40.15 3.59
CA GLY A 348 -0.75 41.12 2.87
C GLY A 348 -2.04 40.54 2.26
N SER A 349 -2.41 39.30 2.58
CA SER A 349 -3.65 38.67 2.14
C SER A 349 -4.77 38.75 3.19
N PRO A 350 -6.06 38.86 2.78
CA PRO A 350 -7.20 38.83 3.71
C PRO A 350 -7.63 37.42 4.14
N VAL A 351 -6.87 36.37 3.81
CA VAL A 351 -7.17 34.99 4.26
C VAL A 351 -7.14 34.90 5.78
N ALA A 352 -8.24 34.43 6.37
CA ALA A 352 -8.43 34.38 7.81
C ALA A 352 -7.59 33.26 8.45
N VAL A 353 -6.97 33.62 9.57
CA VAL A 353 -6.21 32.72 10.46
C VAL A 353 -6.83 32.82 11.85
N ASN A 354 -7.04 31.68 12.51
CA ASN A 354 -7.61 31.66 13.85
C ASN A 354 -6.58 32.06 14.92
N GLU A 355 -7.02 32.21 16.17
CA GLU A 355 -6.17 32.59 17.32
C GLU A 355 -5.01 31.60 17.58
N ARG A 356 -5.12 30.37 17.08
CA ARG A 356 -4.08 29.33 17.20
C ARG A 356 -3.08 29.34 16.04
N GLY A 357 -3.17 30.33 15.14
CA GLY A 357 -2.31 30.44 13.97
C GLY A 357 -2.60 29.41 12.88
N GLN A 358 -3.85 28.91 12.79
CA GLN A 358 -4.27 27.93 11.78
C GLN A 358 -5.18 28.58 10.74
N LEU A 359 -5.09 28.12 9.49
CA LEU A 359 -5.99 28.56 8.41
C LEU A 359 -7.45 28.24 8.74
N VAL A 360 -8.34 29.20 8.49
CA VAL A 360 -9.78 28.97 8.55
C VAL A 360 -10.24 28.47 7.18
N VAL A 361 -10.76 27.24 7.14
CA VAL A 361 -11.13 26.53 5.92
C VAL A 361 -12.49 25.86 6.10
N ASN A 362 -13.36 25.94 5.10
CA ASN A 362 -14.59 25.16 5.05
C ASN A 362 -14.25 23.67 4.88
N ARG A 363 -14.74 22.81 5.78
CA ARG A 363 -14.34 21.38 5.78
C ARG A 363 -14.88 20.57 4.60
N ASP A 364 -15.96 21.02 3.99
CA ASP A 364 -16.62 20.34 2.88
C ASP A 364 -16.02 20.79 1.55
N THR A 365 -15.90 22.11 1.34
CA THR A 365 -15.40 22.69 0.09
C THR A 365 -13.89 22.89 0.06
N LEU A 366 -13.22 22.84 1.21
CA LEU A 366 -11.79 23.17 1.36
C LEU A 366 -11.43 24.61 0.94
N GLU A 367 -12.43 25.48 0.78
CA GLU A 367 -12.27 26.89 0.46
C GLU A 367 -11.92 27.68 1.73
N THR A 368 -11.05 28.69 1.59
CA THR A 368 -10.69 29.61 2.67
C THR A 368 -11.74 30.71 2.84
N SER A 369 -11.46 31.74 3.65
CA SER A 369 -12.32 32.93 3.72
C SER A 369 -12.30 33.80 2.47
N VAL A 370 -11.42 33.52 1.51
CA VAL A 370 -11.28 34.28 0.25
C VAL A 370 -11.74 33.41 -0.91
N PRO A 371 -12.75 33.86 -1.70
CA PRO A 371 -13.26 33.10 -2.84
C PRO A 371 -12.16 32.72 -3.84
N GLY A 372 -12.22 31.49 -4.33
CA GLY A 372 -11.23 30.97 -5.29
C GLY A 372 -9.87 30.61 -4.68
N VAL A 373 -9.69 30.75 -3.35
CA VAL A 373 -8.51 30.29 -2.61
C VAL A 373 -8.89 29.11 -1.74
N PHE A 374 -8.22 27.99 -1.96
CA PHE A 374 -8.45 26.71 -1.28
C PHE A 374 -7.23 26.31 -0.47
N ALA A 375 -7.40 25.38 0.47
CA ALA A 375 -6.28 24.82 1.24
C ALA A 375 -6.41 23.31 1.39
N CYS A 376 -5.28 22.59 1.35
CA CYS A 376 -5.25 21.14 1.44
C CYS A 376 -4.00 20.60 2.14
N GLY A 377 -4.03 19.32 2.49
CA GLY A 377 -2.97 18.68 3.27
C GLY A 377 -3.00 19.12 4.73
N GLU A 378 -1.86 19.03 5.39
CA GLU A 378 -1.80 19.19 6.85
C GLU A 378 -2.16 20.60 7.33
N VAL A 379 -1.96 21.62 6.49
CA VAL A 379 -2.33 23.01 6.82
C VAL A 379 -3.84 23.20 6.97
N ALA A 380 -4.65 22.37 6.30
CA ALA A 380 -6.12 22.41 6.36
C ALA A 380 -6.70 21.32 7.27
N CYS A 381 -6.11 20.11 7.24
CA CYS A 381 -6.67 18.92 7.90
C CYS A 381 -6.00 18.59 9.24
N GLY A 382 -4.87 19.23 9.58
CA GLY A 382 -4.03 18.84 10.71
C GLY A 382 -2.98 17.78 10.35
N PRO A 383 -2.09 17.43 11.29
CA PRO A 383 -0.99 16.49 11.05
C PRO A 383 -1.52 15.11 10.65
N GLY A 384 -0.84 14.44 9.72
CA GLY A 384 -1.23 13.12 9.27
C GLY A 384 -0.24 12.47 8.33
N PRO A 385 -0.43 11.18 8.00
CA PRO A 385 0.50 10.47 7.13
C PRO A 385 0.42 10.96 5.68
N ALA A 386 1.46 10.70 4.89
CA ALA A 386 1.52 11.09 3.49
C ALA A 386 0.28 10.67 2.68
N ILE A 387 -0.27 9.49 2.93
CA ILE A 387 -1.47 8.99 2.24
C ILE A 387 -2.73 9.82 2.53
N ALA A 388 -2.83 10.43 3.72
CA ALA A 388 -3.92 11.36 4.05
C ALA A 388 -3.75 12.70 3.30
N ALA A 389 -2.51 13.16 3.13
CA ALA A 389 -2.22 14.32 2.29
C ALA A 389 -2.59 14.08 0.82
N VAL A 390 -2.31 12.88 0.27
CA VAL A 390 -2.77 12.49 -1.08
C VAL A 390 -4.30 12.55 -1.17
N ALA A 391 -5.02 11.97 -0.20
CA ALA A 391 -6.49 12.03 -0.16
C ALA A 391 -7.02 13.47 -0.11
N SER A 392 -6.37 14.34 0.68
CA SER A 392 -6.71 15.77 0.71
C SER A 392 -6.47 16.47 -0.62
N GLY A 393 -5.45 16.06 -1.38
CA GLY A 393 -5.17 16.54 -2.73
C GLY A 393 -6.30 16.20 -3.73
N HIS A 394 -6.76 14.94 -3.72
CA HIS A 394 -7.90 14.51 -4.55
C HIS A 394 -9.19 15.30 -4.23
N ARG A 395 -9.45 15.51 -2.93
CA ARG A 395 -10.60 16.27 -2.45
C ARG A 395 -10.56 17.73 -2.92
N VAL A 396 -9.43 18.41 -2.76
CA VAL A 396 -9.34 19.82 -3.17
C VAL A 396 -9.39 19.98 -4.68
N ALA A 397 -8.83 19.05 -5.47
CA ALA A 397 -8.97 19.07 -6.92
C ALA A 397 -10.44 18.95 -7.33
N THR A 398 -11.20 18.07 -6.68
CA THR A 398 -12.65 17.95 -6.91
C THR A 398 -13.39 19.24 -6.57
N ALA A 399 -13.04 19.89 -5.46
CA ALA A 399 -13.66 21.15 -5.05
C ALA A 399 -13.32 22.34 -5.97
N VAL A 400 -12.07 22.46 -6.41
CA VAL A 400 -11.65 23.49 -7.37
C VAL A 400 -12.38 23.31 -8.71
N ARG A 401 -12.53 22.07 -9.19
CA ARG A 401 -13.31 21.79 -10.40
C ARG A 401 -14.77 22.18 -10.24
N ALA A 402 -15.39 21.79 -9.13
CA ALA A 402 -16.77 22.16 -8.81
C ALA A 402 -16.96 23.69 -8.80
N TYR A 403 -16.01 24.42 -8.20
CA TYR A 403 -16.00 25.88 -8.16
C TYR A 403 -15.86 26.51 -9.56
N LEU A 404 -14.86 26.09 -10.36
CA LEU A 404 -14.57 26.67 -11.67
C LEU A 404 -15.65 26.33 -12.72
N GLU A 405 -16.20 25.11 -12.67
CA GLU A 405 -17.24 24.64 -13.61
C GLU A 405 -18.66 24.98 -13.14
N GLY A 406 -18.84 25.50 -11.92
CA GLY A 406 -20.15 25.81 -11.34
C GLY A 406 -21.03 24.59 -11.08
N THR A 407 -20.42 23.45 -10.73
CA THR A 407 -21.11 22.18 -10.47
C THR A 407 -21.15 21.84 -8.97
N PRO A 408 -22.16 21.07 -8.49
CA PRO A 408 -22.19 20.66 -7.09
C PRO A 408 -21.10 19.62 -6.79
N LEU A 409 -20.60 19.63 -5.55
CA LEU A 409 -19.72 18.58 -5.06
C LEU A 409 -20.42 17.21 -5.09
N PRO A 410 -19.73 16.14 -5.50
CA PRO A 410 -20.30 14.80 -5.49
C PRO A 410 -20.58 14.34 -4.06
N ALA A 411 -21.80 13.84 -3.82
CA ALA A 411 -22.20 13.23 -2.57
C ALA A 411 -22.16 11.70 -2.68
N GLY A 412 -21.73 11.00 -1.63
CA GLY A 412 -21.88 9.56 -1.57
C GLY A 412 -21.01 8.91 -0.51
N ASP A 413 -21.66 8.25 0.43
CA ASP A 413 -21.01 7.30 1.31
C ASP A 413 -20.97 5.93 0.64
N VAL A 414 -19.83 5.25 0.75
CA VAL A 414 -19.70 3.86 0.31
C VAL A 414 -19.73 2.97 1.54
N ALA A 415 -20.68 2.03 1.58
CA ALA A 415 -20.76 1.05 2.64
C ALA A 415 -19.46 0.21 2.72
N THR A 416 -19.13 -0.30 3.90
CA THR A 416 -17.96 -1.17 4.12
C THR A 416 -18.44 -2.59 4.43
N ILE A 417 -17.74 -3.60 3.89
CA ILE A 417 -18.01 -5.02 4.19
C ILE A 417 -17.77 -5.29 5.68
N GLY A 418 -18.72 -5.92 6.35
CA GLY A 418 -18.64 -6.25 7.78
C GLY A 418 -17.68 -7.40 8.13
N GLU A 419 -17.74 -7.86 9.38
CA GLU A 419 -16.90 -8.93 9.92
C GLU A 419 -17.15 -10.30 9.29
N LEU A 420 -16.24 -11.26 9.50
CA LEU A 420 -16.44 -12.65 9.04
C LEU A 420 -17.53 -13.33 9.86
N PRO A 421 -18.53 -13.95 9.22
CA PRO A 421 -19.46 -14.82 9.94
C PRO A 421 -18.70 -15.97 10.61
N GLU A 422 -19.04 -16.29 11.86
CA GLU A 422 -18.35 -17.32 12.65
C GLU A 422 -18.27 -18.68 11.94
N ARG A 423 -19.37 -19.07 11.28
CA ARG A 423 -19.47 -20.30 10.48
C ARG A 423 -18.47 -20.38 9.31
N VAL A 424 -17.99 -19.23 8.83
CA VAL A 424 -16.97 -19.11 7.78
C VAL A 424 -15.59 -19.05 8.41
N ARG A 425 -15.42 -18.24 9.46
CA ARG A 425 -14.15 -18.02 10.17
C ARG A 425 -13.51 -19.33 10.63
N THR A 426 -14.30 -20.21 11.25
CA THR A 426 -13.89 -21.53 11.75
C THR A 426 -13.44 -22.53 10.65
N ARG A 427 -13.76 -22.25 9.39
CA ARG A 427 -13.39 -23.10 8.23
C ARG A 427 -12.21 -22.56 7.44
N LEU A 428 -11.66 -21.40 7.84
CA LEU A 428 -10.51 -20.79 7.18
C LEU A 428 -9.21 -21.36 7.75
N PRO A 429 -8.26 -21.80 6.89
CA PRO A 429 -6.95 -22.24 7.37
C PRO A 429 -6.10 -21.05 7.84
N SER A 430 -5.35 -21.29 8.92
CA SER A 430 -4.37 -20.34 9.46
C SER A 430 -3.01 -20.51 8.79
N PHE A 431 -2.35 -19.39 8.49
CA PHE A 431 -1.02 -19.34 7.87
C PHE A 431 -0.19 -18.23 8.51
N ALA A 432 1.09 -18.50 8.80
CA ALA A 432 2.01 -17.52 9.36
C ALA A 432 2.23 -16.32 8.41
N ARG A 433 2.22 -15.12 8.99
CA ARG A 433 2.58 -13.88 8.29
C ARG A 433 4.02 -13.93 7.79
N GLN A 434 4.23 -13.45 6.57
CA GLN A 434 5.58 -13.31 6.03
C GLN A 434 6.10 -11.91 6.32
N GLU A 435 7.19 -11.85 7.10
CA GLU A 435 7.85 -10.61 7.45
C GLU A 435 8.86 -10.17 6.37
N VAL A 436 8.98 -8.86 6.20
CA VAL A 436 10.01 -8.25 5.35
C VAL A 436 11.33 -8.32 6.10
N PRO A 437 12.41 -8.85 5.48
CA PRO A 437 13.71 -8.83 6.11
C PRO A 437 14.21 -7.40 6.33
N VAL A 438 14.79 -7.13 7.49
CA VAL A 438 15.43 -5.85 7.82
C VAL A 438 16.90 -6.06 8.14
N LEU A 439 17.70 -5.03 7.95
CA LEU A 439 19.10 -5.06 8.39
C LEU A 439 19.19 -5.24 9.91
N PRO A 440 20.19 -6.00 10.40
CA PRO A 440 20.50 -6.09 11.82
C PRO A 440 20.70 -4.71 12.47
N ALA A 441 20.30 -4.56 13.73
CA ALA A 441 20.29 -3.27 14.43
C ALA A 441 21.68 -2.61 14.51
N ASP A 442 22.74 -3.40 14.70
CA ASP A 442 24.13 -2.96 14.74
C ASP A 442 24.61 -2.33 13.42
N GLN A 443 24.05 -2.77 12.29
CA GLN A 443 24.31 -2.19 10.98
C GLN A 443 23.44 -0.95 10.71
N ARG A 444 22.19 -0.95 11.19
CA ARG A 444 21.26 0.17 11.00
C ARG A 444 21.76 1.45 11.69
N GLN A 445 22.27 1.35 12.91
CA GLN A 445 22.69 2.50 13.73
C GLN A 445 23.84 3.34 13.13
N HIS A 446 24.63 2.78 12.20
CA HIS A 446 25.81 3.44 11.63
C HIS A 446 25.68 3.80 10.16
N SER A 447 24.49 3.68 9.57
CA SER A 447 24.30 3.83 8.14
C SER A 447 23.01 4.52 7.77
N PHE A 448 23.08 5.39 6.76
CA PHE A 448 21.92 5.96 6.07
C PHE A 448 21.45 5.08 4.90
N VAL A 449 22.01 3.88 4.75
CA VAL A 449 21.51 2.86 3.82
C VAL A 449 20.11 2.42 4.26
N VAL A 450 19.30 2.09 3.28
CA VAL A 450 17.95 1.59 3.45
C VAL A 450 17.92 0.39 4.40
N GLN A 451 17.10 0.47 5.44
CA GLN A 451 16.99 -0.57 6.46
C GLN A 451 16.16 -1.79 6.02
N GLU A 452 15.12 -1.57 5.23
CA GLU A 452 14.21 -2.62 4.77
C GLU A 452 14.72 -3.25 3.47
N LEU A 453 15.06 -4.53 3.54
CA LEU A 453 15.56 -5.28 2.40
C LEU A 453 14.43 -5.61 1.40
N GLU A 454 14.80 -6.16 0.24
CA GLU A 454 13.82 -6.64 -0.74
C GLU A 454 12.94 -7.72 -0.11
N PHE A 455 11.63 -7.65 -0.35
CA PHE A 455 10.70 -8.69 0.06
C PHE A 455 10.88 -9.92 -0.85
N PRO A 456 11.42 -11.06 -0.36
CA PRO A 456 11.78 -12.16 -1.25
C PRO A 456 10.57 -12.65 -2.04
N PRO A 457 10.66 -12.84 -3.38
CA PRO A 457 9.50 -13.11 -4.23
C PRO A 457 8.61 -14.24 -3.73
N VAL A 458 9.19 -15.37 -3.33
CA VAL A 458 8.43 -16.52 -2.80
C VAL A 458 7.66 -16.16 -1.52
N ARG A 459 8.24 -15.34 -0.64
CA ARG A 459 7.55 -14.88 0.59
C ARG A 459 6.45 -13.87 0.25
N ALA A 460 6.70 -12.91 -0.63
CA ALA A 460 5.70 -11.93 -1.06
C ALA A 460 4.48 -12.61 -1.71
N LEU A 461 4.70 -13.61 -2.55
CA LEU A 461 3.63 -14.35 -3.23
C LEU A 461 2.81 -15.19 -2.23
N ARG A 462 3.48 -15.88 -1.29
CA ARG A 462 2.83 -16.60 -0.18
C ARG A 462 2.00 -15.66 0.69
N GLU A 463 2.50 -14.47 0.96
CA GLU A 463 1.82 -13.45 1.74
C GLU A 463 0.59 -12.91 1.00
N ALA A 464 0.71 -12.56 -0.28
CA ALA A 464 -0.43 -12.16 -1.11
C ALA A 464 -1.52 -13.24 -1.16
N GLU A 465 -1.12 -14.52 -1.18
CA GLU A 465 -2.02 -15.67 -1.13
C GLU A 465 -2.73 -15.86 0.22
N ARG A 466 -2.36 -15.15 1.30
CA ARG A 466 -3.15 -15.15 2.54
C ARG A 466 -4.38 -14.23 2.45
N CYS A 467 -4.45 -13.34 1.46
CA CYS A 467 -5.56 -12.42 1.28
C CYS A 467 -6.90 -13.16 1.15
N LEU A 468 -7.93 -12.80 1.93
CA LEU A 468 -9.26 -13.42 1.85
C LEU A 468 -10.08 -13.02 0.61
N ARG A 469 -9.56 -12.11 -0.23
CA ARG A 469 -10.22 -11.63 -1.45
C ARG A 469 -11.59 -10.99 -1.18
N CYS A 470 -11.71 -10.27 -0.06
CA CYS A 470 -12.91 -9.50 0.30
C CYS A 470 -13.35 -8.62 -0.90
N GLY A 471 -14.63 -8.66 -1.26
CA GLY A 471 -15.16 -7.89 -2.41
C GLY A 471 -14.90 -8.51 -3.80
N LEU A 472 -13.93 -9.44 -3.94
CA LEU A 472 -13.66 -10.19 -5.18
C LEU A 472 -14.39 -11.54 -5.22
N GLY A 473 -15.60 -11.56 -4.67
CA GLY A 473 -16.41 -12.76 -4.47
C GLY A 473 -17.19 -13.21 -5.69
N ALA A 474 -18.03 -14.21 -5.46
CA ALA A 474 -19.02 -14.68 -6.42
C ALA A 474 -20.21 -13.72 -6.51
N GLU A 475 -20.66 -13.45 -7.72
CA GLU A 475 -21.88 -12.71 -8.06
C GLU A 475 -22.83 -13.63 -8.82
N VAL A 476 -24.12 -13.59 -8.47
CA VAL A 476 -25.13 -14.46 -9.08
C VAL A 476 -25.98 -13.68 -10.07
N LEU A 477 -25.94 -14.10 -11.33
CA LEU A 477 -26.84 -13.71 -12.40
C LEU A 477 -28.21 -14.36 -12.16
N LYS A 478 -29.11 -13.62 -11.51
CA LYS A 478 -30.40 -14.15 -10.99
C LYS A 478 -31.30 -14.69 -12.10
N GLU A 479 -31.22 -14.12 -13.29
CA GLU A 479 -31.97 -14.51 -14.49
C GLU A 479 -31.56 -15.88 -15.04
N ARG A 480 -30.32 -16.32 -14.80
CA ARG A 480 -29.81 -17.63 -15.23
C ARG A 480 -29.95 -18.71 -14.16
N CYS A 481 -30.13 -18.32 -12.89
CA CYS A 481 -30.01 -19.25 -11.77
C CYS A 481 -31.19 -20.22 -11.68
N ALA A 482 -30.96 -21.52 -11.92
CA ALA A 482 -32.00 -22.55 -11.82
C ALA A 482 -32.35 -23.01 -10.38
N ALA A 483 -31.81 -22.35 -9.34
CA ALA A 483 -32.03 -22.70 -7.92
C ALA A 483 -31.75 -24.18 -7.54
N CYS A 484 -30.87 -24.87 -8.27
CA CYS A 484 -30.59 -26.29 -8.12
C CYS A 484 -29.79 -26.70 -6.86
N LEU A 485 -29.48 -25.74 -5.97
CA LEU A 485 -28.71 -25.93 -4.74
C LEU A 485 -27.25 -26.40 -4.90
N THR A 486 -26.74 -26.53 -6.13
CA THR A 486 -25.36 -26.97 -6.37
C THR A 486 -24.34 -26.05 -5.67
N CYS A 487 -24.53 -24.73 -5.74
CA CYS A 487 -23.62 -23.77 -5.09
C CYS A 487 -23.51 -24.00 -3.57
N GLN A 488 -24.63 -24.34 -2.90
CA GLN A 488 -24.67 -24.62 -1.47
C GLN A 488 -23.94 -25.93 -1.14
N ARG A 489 -24.16 -26.99 -1.94
CA ARG A 489 -23.53 -28.31 -1.75
C ARG A 489 -22.00 -28.28 -1.91
N VAL A 490 -21.50 -27.41 -2.78
CA VAL A 490 -20.09 -27.39 -3.18
C VAL A 490 -19.26 -26.33 -2.46
N CYS A 491 -19.91 -25.37 -1.77
CA CYS A 491 -19.19 -24.30 -1.10
C CYS A 491 -18.51 -24.82 0.17
N PRO A 492 -17.16 -24.79 0.27
CA PRO A 492 -16.47 -25.26 1.47
C PRO A 492 -16.82 -24.43 2.71
N TYR A 493 -17.20 -23.16 2.51
CA TYR A 493 -17.54 -22.21 3.56
C TYR A 493 -19.04 -22.16 3.89
N GLY A 494 -19.87 -22.91 3.16
CA GLY A 494 -21.33 -22.94 3.34
C GLY A 494 -22.03 -21.60 3.08
N VAL A 495 -21.40 -20.67 2.36
CA VAL A 495 -21.87 -19.28 2.22
C VAL A 495 -23.22 -19.12 1.51
N PRO A 496 -23.48 -19.80 0.37
CA PRO A 496 -24.67 -19.52 -0.43
C PRO A 496 -25.98 -19.77 0.32
N VAL A 497 -26.93 -18.87 0.12
CA VAL A 497 -28.32 -18.95 0.57
C VAL A 497 -29.19 -19.08 -0.68
N VAL A 498 -30.20 -19.94 -0.69
CA VAL A 498 -31.06 -20.13 -1.87
C VAL A 498 -32.52 -20.01 -1.45
N GLU A 499 -33.12 -18.87 -1.78
CA GLU A 499 -34.54 -18.57 -1.58
C GLU A 499 -35.12 -18.12 -2.93
N GLY A 500 -35.70 -19.07 -3.68
CA GLY A 500 -36.13 -18.86 -5.06
C GLY A 500 -34.98 -18.76 -6.07
N ARG A 501 -33.94 -17.94 -5.79
CA ARG A 501 -32.66 -17.86 -6.52
C ARG A 501 -31.50 -17.90 -5.53
N ALA A 502 -30.32 -18.29 -6.01
CA ALA A 502 -29.12 -18.30 -5.17
C ALA A 502 -28.63 -16.88 -4.89
N ASP A 503 -28.22 -16.63 -3.66
CA ASP A 503 -27.52 -15.44 -3.21
C ASP A 503 -26.23 -15.82 -2.47
N ILE A 504 -25.17 -15.04 -2.66
CA ILE A 504 -23.86 -15.32 -2.07
C ILE A 504 -23.38 -14.07 -1.34
N PRO A 505 -23.63 -13.97 -0.01
CA PRO A 505 -23.25 -12.80 0.77
C PRO A 505 -21.74 -12.51 0.69
N VAL A 506 -21.40 -11.24 0.48
CA VAL A 506 -20.02 -10.78 0.26
C VAL A 506 -19.16 -10.92 1.52
N GLU A 507 -19.79 -10.89 2.70
CA GLU A 507 -19.18 -11.10 4.00
C GLU A 507 -18.63 -12.53 4.09
N GLY A 508 -19.37 -13.52 3.60
CA GLY A 508 -18.95 -14.91 3.70
C GLY A 508 -18.02 -15.38 2.56
N CYS A 509 -18.16 -14.80 1.37
CA CYS A 509 -17.53 -15.33 0.16
C CYS A 509 -16.00 -15.11 0.15
N GLN A 510 -15.25 -16.17 -0.16
CA GLN A 510 -13.77 -16.16 -0.18
C GLN A 510 -13.18 -16.12 -1.60
N GLY A 511 -14.00 -15.84 -2.62
CA GLY A 511 -13.56 -15.70 -4.02
C GLY A 511 -12.92 -16.96 -4.63
N CYS A 512 -13.24 -18.16 -4.13
CA CYS A 512 -12.56 -19.40 -4.55
C CYS A 512 -12.98 -19.91 -5.93
N GLY A 513 -14.17 -19.58 -6.43
CA GLY A 513 -14.64 -20.02 -7.75
C GLY A 513 -15.22 -21.45 -7.86
N ILE A 514 -15.16 -22.27 -6.79
CA ILE A 514 -15.68 -23.65 -6.82
C ILE A 514 -17.17 -23.71 -7.21
N CYS A 515 -17.98 -22.78 -6.71
CA CYS A 515 -19.41 -22.73 -7.05
C CYS A 515 -19.66 -22.29 -8.49
N ALA A 516 -18.82 -21.42 -9.06
CA ALA A 516 -18.92 -20.97 -10.45
C ALA A 516 -18.59 -22.11 -11.42
N ALA A 517 -17.48 -22.82 -11.18
CA ALA A 517 -17.09 -23.99 -11.96
C ALA A 517 -18.18 -25.09 -11.94
N ALA A 518 -18.82 -25.27 -10.78
CA ALA A 518 -19.88 -26.27 -10.59
C ALA A 518 -21.28 -25.81 -11.06
N CYS A 519 -21.46 -24.54 -11.45
CA CYS A 519 -22.78 -24.02 -11.78
C CYS A 519 -23.24 -24.55 -13.15
N PRO A 520 -24.28 -25.42 -13.22
CA PRO A 520 -24.71 -25.98 -14.50
C PRO A 520 -25.30 -24.91 -15.43
N ALA A 521 -25.94 -23.88 -14.86
CA ALA A 521 -26.54 -22.79 -15.62
C ALA A 521 -25.57 -21.64 -15.92
N LYS A 522 -24.29 -21.74 -15.51
CA LYS A 522 -23.29 -20.66 -15.62
C LYS A 522 -23.84 -19.30 -15.14
N ALA A 523 -24.56 -19.36 -14.03
CA ALA A 523 -25.24 -18.22 -13.41
C ALA A 523 -24.39 -17.54 -12.33
N ILE A 524 -23.15 -18.00 -12.09
CA ILE A 524 -22.28 -17.46 -11.05
C ILE A 524 -20.99 -17.00 -11.71
N VAL A 525 -20.64 -15.73 -11.51
CA VAL A 525 -19.41 -15.10 -12.01
C VAL A 525 -18.52 -14.78 -10.81
N ILE A 526 -17.20 -14.88 -10.96
CA ILE A 526 -16.27 -14.49 -9.90
C ILE A 526 -15.58 -13.18 -10.24
N LYS A 527 -15.75 -12.17 -9.38
CA LYS A 527 -15.08 -10.88 -9.54
C LYS A 527 -13.56 -11.07 -9.50
N GLY A 528 -12.89 -10.67 -10.58
CA GLY A 528 -11.44 -10.78 -10.71
C GLY A 528 -10.92 -12.14 -11.19
N LEU A 529 -11.77 -13.08 -11.58
CA LEU A 529 -11.43 -14.27 -12.36
C LEU A 529 -11.96 -14.05 -13.79
N PRO A 530 -11.16 -13.42 -14.67
CA PRO A 530 -11.63 -13.06 -15.99
C PRO A 530 -11.70 -14.31 -16.89
N GLU A 531 -12.87 -14.94 -16.95
CA GLU A 531 -13.13 -16.09 -17.83
C GLU A 531 -12.81 -15.77 -19.30
N GLN A 532 -13.06 -14.52 -19.73
CA GLN A 532 -12.72 -14.04 -21.07
C GLN A 532 -11.21 -13.91 -21.29
N GLU A 533 -10.45 -13.41 -20.30
CA GLU A 533 -8.99 -13.38 -20.40
C GLU A 533 -8.42 -14.81 -20.43
N MET A 534 -9.06 -15.76 -19.74
CA MET A 534 -8.66 -17.17 -19.77
C MET A 534 -8.96 -17.84 -21.11
N HIS A 535 -10.07 -17.53 -21.78
CA HIS A 535 -10.31 -17.96 -23.15
C HIS A 535 -9.29 -17.35 -24.12
N ALA A 536 -9.05 -16.04 -24.04
CA ALA A 536 -8.02 -15.37 -24.83
C ALA A 536 -6.60 -15.90 -24.55
N PHE A 537 -6.34 -16.37 -23.33
CA PHE A 537 -5.07 -17.00 -22.94
C PHE A 537 -4.93 -18.42 -23.52
N LEU A 538 -6.02 -19.18 -23.56
CA LEU A 538 -6.04 -20.52 -24.16
C LEU A 538 -5.95 -20.45 -25.70
N GLU A 539 -6.51 -19.41 -26.31
CA GLU A 539 -6.57 -19.23 -27.77
C GLU A 539 -5.41 -18.39 -28.34
N GLY A 540 -4.73 -17.57 -27.52
CA GLY A 540 -3.74 -16.56 -27.96
C GLY A 540 -2.26 -16.90 -27.72
N GLU A 541 -1.40 -15.90 -27.94
CA GLU A 541 0.06 -15.97 -27.72
C GLU A 541 0.51 -15.57 -26.29
N LYS A 542 -0.35 -14.83 -25.56
CA LYS A 542 -0.06 -14.39 -24.18
C LYS A 542 -0.05 -15.59 -23.23
N GLY A 543 0.93 -15.66 -22.34
CA GLY A 543 1.03 -16.75 -21.35
C GLY A 543 1.92 -17.92 -21.69
N ARG A 544 2.60 -17.86 -22.84
CA ARG A 544 3.67 -18.79 -23.20
C ARG A 544 4.86 -18.57 -22.26
N VAL A 545 5.30 -19.66 -21.64
CA VAL A 545 6.47 -19.72 -20.77
C VAL A 545 7.35 -20.86 -21.28
N GLY A 546 8.64 -20.58 -21.51
CA GLY A 546 9.61 -21.53 -22.07
C GLY A 546 9.70 -21.58 -23.60
N GLY A 547 10.91 -21.88 -24.10
CA GLY A 547 11.22 -22.25 -25.49
C GLY A 547 11.97 -21.20 -26.32
N ALA A 548 13.28 -21.42 -26.54
CA ALA A 548 14.05 -20.85 -27.66
C ALA A 548 13.80 -21.61 -28.99
N THR A 549 12.83 -22.53 -29.01
CA THR A 549 12.44 -23.35 -30.15
C THR A 549 11.33 -22.69 -30.96
N PRO A 550 11.30 -22.88 -32.30
CA PRO A 550 10.42 -22.15 -33.20
C PRO A 550 8.94 -22.41 -32.89
N ALA A 551 8.08 -21.48 -33.34
CA ALA A 551 6.64 -21.39 -33.12
C ALA A 551 5.79 -22.60 -33.60
N THR A 552 6.42 -23.72 -33.98
CA THR A 552 5.81 -24.84 -34.70
C THR A 552 5.45 -26.06 -33.84
N ASP A 553 5.83 -26.11 -32.55
CA ASP A 553 5.41 -27.21 -31.65
C ASP A 553 4.17 -26.81 -30.80
N PRO A 554 3.11 -27.64 -30.75
CA PRO A 554 1.90 -27.34 -29.98
C PRO A 554 2.19 -27.26 -28.47
N PRO A 555 1.68 -26.24 -27.76
CA PRO A 555 2.03 -26.02 -26.37
C PRO A 555 1.35 -27.02 -25.42
N LEU A 556 1.97 -27.28 -24.27
CA LEU A 556 1.33 -27.95 -23.14
C LEU A 556 0.49 -26.94 -22.34
N ALA A 557 -0.80 -27.22 -22.12
CA ALA A 557 -1.64 -26.38 -21.25
C ALA A 557 -1.53 -26.85 -19.79
N VAL A 558 -1.05 -25.98 -18.90
CA VAL A 558 -0.83 -26.31 -17.49
C VAL A 558 -1.74 -25.46 -16.61
N PHE A 559 -2.70 -26.09 -15.93
CA PHE A 559 -3.53 -25.44 -14.91
C PHE A 559 -2.93 -25.67 -13.54
N VAL A 560 -2.64 -24.61 -12.79
CA VAL A 560 -2.00 -24.71 -11.48
C VAL A 560 -2.75 -23.88 -10.46
N CYS A 561 -3.02 -24.41 -9.27
CA CYS A 561 -3.56 -23.56 -8.20
C CYS A 561 -2.47 -22.64 -7.63
N GLN A 562 -2.82 -21.43 -7.21
CA GLN A 562 -1.87 -20.44 -6.70
C GLN A 562 -0.94 -21.00 -5.61
N ARG A 563 -1.46 -21.83 -4.70
CA ARG A 563 -0.66 -22.47 -3.66
C ARG A 563 0.46 -23.36 -4.19
N ALA A 564 0.19 -24.06 -5.29
CA ALA A 564 1.12 -25.00 -5.92
C ALA A 564 2.10 -24.30 -6.85
N TYR A 565 1.65 -23.25 -7.53
CA TYR A 565 2.47 -22.44 -8.42
C TYR A 565 3.77 -21.96 -7.74
N PHE A 566 3.71 -21.61 -6.45
CA PHE A 566 4.88 -21.13 -5.69
C PHE A 566 5.70 -22.21 -4.98
N GLN A 567 5.33 -23.48 -5.13
CA GLN A 567 6.05 -24.63 -4.57
C GLN A 567 6.77 -25.42 -5.67
N GLY A 568 7.42 -24.70 -6.60
CA GLY A 568 8.30 -25.29 -7.62
C GLY A 568 7.94 -24.98 -9.08
N LEU A 569 6.98 -24.09 -9.36
CA LEU A 569 6.45 -23.87 -10.72
C LEU A 569 6.43 -22.39 -11.15
N ALA A 570 7.37 -21.60 -10.66
CA ALA A 570 7.54 -20.22 -11.12
C ALA A 570 7.86 -20.20 -12.64
N PRO A 571 7.48 -19.16 -13.40
CA PRO A 571 7.69 -19.11 -14.85
C PRO A 571 9.15 -19.27 -15.26
N GLU A 572 10.07 -18.75 -14.46
CA GLU A 572 11.51 -18.87 -14.68
C GLU A 572 11.96 -20.34 -14.53
N ALA A 573 11.37 -21.08 -13.59
CA ALA A 573 11.66 -22.48 -13.37
C ALA A 573 11.10 -23.38 -14.50
N ILE A 574 9.90 -23.06 -14.99
CA ILE A 574 9.30 -23.72 -16.17
C ILE A 574 10.15 -23.43 -17.42
N SER A 575 10.60 -22.19 -17.62
CA SER A 575 11.38 -21.79 -18.80
C SER A 575 12.76 -22.43 -18.87
N SER A 576 13.33 -22.79 -17.71
CA SER A 576 14.65 -23.42 -17.58
C SER A 576 14.59 -24.95 -17.46
N ALA A 577 13.39 -25.55 -17.41
CA ALA A 577 13.21 -26.98 -17.25
C ALA A 577 13.65 -27.75 -18.52
N PRO A 578 14.62 -28.68 -18.43
CA PRO A 578 15.08 -29.45 -19.58
C PRO A 578 13.96 -30.32 -20.16
N GLY A 579 13.81 -30.32 -21.48
CA GLY A 579 12.83 -31.16 -22.19
C GLY A 579 11.38 -30.68 -22.09
N LEU A 580 11.13 -29.58 -21.40
CA LEU A 580 9.82 -28.92 -21.37
C LEU A 580 9.74 -27.94 -22.56
N GLY A 581 8.81 -28.20 -23.48
CA GLY A 581 8.55 -27.34 -24.64
C GLY A 581 7.80 -26.06 -24.28
N GLN A 582 7.04 -25.50 -25.23
CA GLN A 582 6.19 -24.34 -24.94
C GLN A 582 5.09 -24.71 -23.95
N VAL A 583 4.96 -23.95 -22.86
CA VAL A 583 3.91 -24.14 -21.85
C VAL A 583 2.97 -22.93 -21.82
N ARG A 584 1.67 -23.19 -21.81
CA ARG A 584 0.63 -22.19 -21.48
C ARG A 584 0.19 -22.38 -20.04
N LEU A 585 0.59 -21.47 -19.15
CA LEU A 585 0.37 -21.62 -17.71
C LEU A 585 -0.82 -20.82 -17.18
N VAL A 586 -1.87 -21.51 -16.74
CA VAL A 586 -3.08 -20.91 -16.19
C VAL A 586 -3.10 -21.04 -14.66
N SER A 587 -3.02 -19.91 -13.96
CA SER A 587 -3.09 -19.87 -12.48
C SER A 587 -4.53 -19.71 -11.98
N LEU A 588 -4.98 -20.63 -11.12
CA LEU A 588 -6.31 -20.66 -10.53
C LEU A 588 -6.28 -20.32 -9.03
N PRO A 589 -7.27 -19.61 -8.46
CA PRO A 589 -7.36 -19.40 -7.01
C PRO A 589 -7.33 -20.70 -6.20
N THR A 590 -7.95 -21.75 -6.74
CA THR A 590 -7.84 -23.13 -6.27
C THR A 590 -8.06 -24.07 -7.44
N ALA A 591 -7.51 -25.27 -7.37
CA ALA A 591 -7.75 -26.29 -8.38
C ALA A 591 -9.23 -26.71 -8.43
N GLY A 592 -9.97 -26.57 -7.31
CA GLY A 592 -11.42 -26.81 -7.30
C GLY A 592 -12.25 -25.80 -8.11
N ALA A 593 -11.63 -24.71 -8.57
CA ALA A 593 -12.24 -23.71 -9.46
C ALA A 593 -12.08 -24.09 -10.94
N LEU A 594 -11.45 -25.22 -11.24
CA LEU A 594 -11.23 -25.69 -12.60
C LEU A 594 -12.57 -26.07 -13.25
N ASP A 595 -12.91 -25.38 -14.34
CA ASP A 595 -14.00 -25.77 -15.22
C ASP A 595 -13.50 -26.82 -16.23
N PRO A 596 -14.10 -28.02 -16.30
CA PRO A 596 -13.68 -29.04 -17.26
C PRO A 596 -13.77 -28.58 -18.71
N LEU A 597 -14.67 -27.63 -19.01
CA LEU A 597 -14.78 -27.06 -20.35
C LEU A 597 -13.51 -26.30 -20.76
N TRP A 598 -12.73 -25.77 -19.82
CA TRP A 598 -11.45 -25.14 -20.13
C TRP A 598 -10.40 -26.16 -20.56
N LEU A 599 -10.47 -27.39 -20.05
CA LEU A 599 -9.56 -28.47 -20.46
C LEU A 599 -9.86 -28.89 -21.91
N LEU A 600 -11.14 -29.01 -22.26
CA LEU A 600 -11.56 -29.30 -23.63
C LEU A 600 -11.13 -28.18 -24.58
N LYS A 601 -11.44 -26.92 -24.24
CA LYS A 601 -11.05 -25.76 -25.04
C LYS A 601 -9.54 -25.65 -25.24
N ALA A 602 -8.74 -26.03 -24.25
CA ALA A 602 -7.28 -26.05 -24.40
C ALA A 602 -6.85 -27.05 -25.50
N LEU A 603 -7.45 -28.24 -25.54
CA LEU A 603 -7.19 -29.24 -26.56
C LEU A 603 -7.71 -28.81 -27.95
N GLU A 604 -8.91 -28.23 -28.02
CA GLU A 604 -9.49 -27.65 -29.25
C GLU A 604 -8.62 -26.52 -29.80
N ALA A 605 -8.01 -25.71 -28.94
CA ALA A 605 -7.06 -24.65 -29.28
C ALA A 605 -5.65 -25.17 -29.63
N GLY A 606 -5.50 -26.49 -29.81
CA GLY A 606 -4.27 -27.11 -30.31
C GLY A 606 -3.22 -27.46 -29.25
N ALA A 607 -3.57 -27.49 -27.95
CA ALA A 607 -2.61 -27.92 -26.94
C ALA A 607 -2.26 -29.41 -27.10
N LEU A 608 -0.97 -29.76 -27.01
CA LEU A 608 -0.49 -31.15 -27.14
C LEU A 608 -1.09 -32.04 -26.04
N GLY A 609 -1.21 -31.50 -24.85
CA GLY A 609 -1.90 -32.12 -23.72
C GLY A 609 -2.20 -31.09 -22.64
N VAL A 610 -2.84 -31.56 -21.59
CA VAL A 610 -3.30 -30.78 -20.45
C VAL A 610 -2.73 -31.38 -19.17
N ALA A 611 -2.03 -30.56 -18.40
CA ALA A 611 -1.56 -30.92 -17.06
C ALA A 611 -2.32 -30.10 -16.00
N VAL A 612 -2.69 -30.73 -14.89
CA VAL A 612 -3.25 -30.02 -13.74
C VAL A 612 -2.38 -30.24 -12.51
N ILE A 613 -1.90 -29.17 -11.88
CA ILE A 613 -1.04 -29.24 -10.70
C ILE A 613 -1.73 -28.63 -9.49
N THR A 614 -1.78 -29.41 -8.41
CA THR A 614 -2.54 -29.12 -7.20
C THR A 614 -1.63 -29.10 -5.98
N CYS A 615 -1.99 -28.32 -4.97
CA CYS A 615 -1.34 -28.39 -3.67
C CYS A 615 -1.82 -29.64 -2.90
N GLY A 616 -0.97 -30.16 -2.00
CA GLY A 616 -1.37 -31.26 -1.11
C GLY A 616 -2.60 -30.93 -0.24
N GLU A 617 -3.34 -31.97 0.14
CA GLU A 617 -4.61 -31.85 0.88
C GLU A 617 -4.45 -31.08 2.20
N ASN A 618 -3.35 -31.32 2.93
CA ASN A 618 -3.05 -30.66 4.21
C ASN A 618 -2.57 -29.21 4.07
N ASN A 619 -2.34 -28.72 2.85
CA ASN A 619 -1.86 -27.37 2.58
C ASN A 619 -2.85 -26.58 1.71
N CYS A 620 -4.08 -27.08 1.56
CA CYS A 620 -5.08 -26.48 0.68
C CYS A 620 -5.70 -25.23 1.32
N ARG A 621 -5.53 -24.08 0.66
CA ARG A 621 -6.16 -22.81 1.06
C ARG A 621 -7.69 -22.87 1.10
N HIS A 622 -8.28 -23.62 0.18
CA HIS A 622 -9.72 -23.77 0.03
C HIS A 622 -10.08 -25.24 0.27
N ALA A 623 -10.36 -25.58 1.54
CA ALA A 623 -10.54 -26.95 2.01
C ALA A 623 -11.36 -27.82 1.05
N GLY A 624 -10.85 -29.01 0.73
CA GLY A 624 -11.48 -29.96 -0.20
C GLY A 624 -11.32 -29.64 -1.70
N GLY A 625 -10.71 -28.51 -2.06
CA GLY A 625 -10.53 -28.11 -3.47
C GLY A 625 -9.65 -29.09 -4.29
N ALA A 626 -8.52 -29.53 -3.72
CA ALA A 626 -7.62 -30.48 -4.37
C ALA A 626 -8.25 -31.88 -4.52
N ALA A 627 -8.87 -32.40 -3.46
CA ALA A 627 -9.58 -33.67 -3.49
C ALA A 627 -10.72 -33.68 -4.52
N ARG A 628 -11.49 -32.58 -4.59
CA ARG A 628 -12.59 -32.41 -5.55
C ARG A 628 -12.11 -32.48 -6.99
N VAL A 629 -11.05 -31.75 -7.34
CA VAL A 629 -10.57 -31.71 -8.72
C VAL A 629 -10.03 -33.07 -9.16
N LYS A 630 -9.42 -33.85 -8.25
CA LYS A 630 -8.92 -35.20 -8.55
C LYS A 630 -10.02 -36.12 -9.09
N GLU A 631 -11.17 -36.14 -8.43
CA GLU A 631 -12.32 -36.94 -8.89
C GLU A 631 -12.96 -36.39 -10.16
N GLN A 632 -12.97 -35.08 -10.34
CA GLN A 632 -13.43 -34.42 -11.56
C GLN A 632 -12.56 -34.77 -12.77
N LEU A 633 -11.24 -34.79 -12.60
CA LEU A 633 -10.27 -35.11 -13.65
C LEU A 633 -10.36 -36.57 -14.08
N LYS A 634 -10.51 -37.51 -13.13
CA LYS A 634 -10.74 -38.94 -13.46
C LYS A 634 -11.96 -39.14 -14.36
N ARG A 635 -13.08 -38.47 -14.04
CA ARG A 635 -14.31 -38.55 -14.83
C ARG A 635 -14.12 -37.92 -16.21
N PHE A 636 -13.45 -36.78 -16.27
CA PHE A 636 -13.20 -36.09 -17.52
C PHE A 636 -12.22 -36.85 -18.43
N GLN A 637 -11.20 -37.51 -17.85
CA GLN A 637 -10.28 -38.37 -18.59
C GLN A 637 -11.00 -39.54 -19.29
N LYS A 638 -12.03 -40.12 -18.65
CA LYS A 638 -12.90 -41.12 -19.29
C LYS A 638 -13.70 -40.50 -20.44
N LEU A 639 -14.27 -39.31 -20.24
CA LEU A 639 -15.04 -38.60 -21.25
C LEU A 639 -14.18 -38.21 -22.48
N LEU A 640 -12.89 -37.88 -22.29
CA LEU A 640 -11.99 -37.57 -23.40
C LEU A 640 -11.89 -38.73 -24.40
N GLY A 641 -11.82 -39.97 -23.90
CA GLY A 641 -11.83 -41.17 -24.76
C GLY A 641 -13.12 -41.29 -25.58
N GLU A 642 -14.27 -40.97 -24.98
CA GLU A 642 -15.58 -40.95 -25.66
C GLU A 642 -15.67 -39.84 -26.72
N LEU A 643 -14.93 -38.74 -26.53
CA LEU A 643 -14.83 -37.61 -27.46
C LEU A 643 -13.74 -37.79 -28.54
N GLY A 644 -13.08 -38.95 -28.59
CA GLY A 644 -12.04 -39.25 -29.59
C GLY A 644 -10.65 -38.66 -29.26
N TYR A 645 -10.43 -38.20 -28.04
CA TYR A 645 -9.11 -37.81 -27.55
C TYR A 645 -8.47 -38.95 -26.75
N GLU A 646 -7.17 -39.14 -26.92
CA GLU A 646 -6.39 -40.06 -26.09
C GLU A 646 -6.45 -39.66 -24.60
N PRO A 647 -6.95 -40.52 -23.69
CA PRO A 647 -7.08 -40.19 -22.27
C PRO A 647 -5.74 -39.81 -21.61
N SER A 648 -4.61 -40.30 -22.16
CA SER A 648 -3.26 -39.96 -21.71
C SER A 648 -2.89 -38.48 -21.92
N ARG A 649 -3.62 -37.74 -22.77
CA ARG A 649 -3.43 -36.29 -22.99
C ARG A 649 -3.85 -35.43 -21.81
N LEU A 650 -4.47 -36.01 -20.79
CA LEU A 650 -4.74 -35.34 -19.51
C LEU A 650 -4.01 -36.07 -18.38
N GLN A 651 -3.15 -35.35 -17.67
CA GLN A 651 -2.56 -35.84 -16.42
C GLN A 651 -2.60 -34.79 -15.31
N TRP A 652 -2.40 -35.21 -14.08
CA TRP A 652 -2.32 -34.31 -12.95
C TRP A 652 -1.29 -34.74 -11.93
N HIS A 653 -0.79 -33.76 -11.19
CA HIS A 653 0.20 -33.94 -10.13
C HIS A 653 -0.24 -33.24 -8.86
N CYS A 654 -0.06 -33.90 -7.72
CA CYS A 654 -0.32 -33.36 -6.39
C CYS A 654 1.01 -33.15 -5.69
N LEU A 655 1.31 -31.90 -5.31
CA LEU A 655 2.55 -31.59 -4.63
C LEU A 655 2.63 -32.32 -3.29
N GLY A 656 3.74 -33.02 -3.08
CA GLY A 656 4.00 -33.83 -1.90
C GLY A 656 3.61 -35.31 -2.04
N GLU A 657 2.92 -35.71 -3.11
CA GLU A 657 2.54 -37.12 -3.39
C GLU A 657 3.29 -37.76 -4.57
N GLY A 658 4.31 -37.07 -5.09
CA GLY A 658 5.17 -37.53 -6.18
C GLY A 658 6.36 -36.59 -6.28
N GLY A 659 7.45 -37.04 -6.93
CA GLY A 659 8.70 -36.28 -7.06
C GLY A 659 8.55 -34.87 -7.66
N ASP A 660 9.67 -34.21 -7.95
CA ASP A 660 9.68 -32.82 -8.44
C ASP A 660 8.65 -32.54 -9.57
N PRO A 661 7.74 -31.54 -9.41
CA PRO A 661 6.69 -31.25 -10.38
C PRO A 661 7.22 -30.84 -11.75
N LEU A 662 8.40 -30.23 -11.83
CA LEU A 662 9.03 -29.88 -13.12
C LEU A 662 9.54 -31.12 -13.84
N ALA A 663 10.24 -32.01 -13.13
CA ALA A 663 10.65 -33.29 -13.69
C ALA A 663 9.46 -34.10 -14.23
N TRP A 664 8.35 -34.14 -13.48
CA TRP A 664 7.10 -34.79 -13.91
C TRP A 664 6.50 -34.13 -15.16
N LEU A 665 6.45 -32.79 -15.22
CA LEU A 665 5.98 -32.06 -16.40
C LEU A 665 6.84 -32.36 -17.64
N SER A 666 8.16 -32.38 -17.50
CA SER A 666 9.10 -32.70 -18.58
C SER A 666 8.96 -34.14 -19.08
N GLU A 667 8.68 -35.10 -18.18
CA GLU A 667 8.39 -36.48 -18.57
C GLU A 667 7.06 -36.58 -19.34
N PHE A 668 6.02 -35.93 -18.83
CA PHE A 668 4.71 -35.91 -19.48
C PHE A 668 4.78 -35.28 -20.89
N ALA A 669 5.45 -34.14 -21.03
CA ALA A 669 5.64 -33.48 -22.32
C ALA A 669 6.38 -34.37 -23.33
N ARG A 670 7.46 -35.05 -22.89
CA ARG A 670 8.21 -35.97 -23.76
C ARG A 670 7.37 -37.16 -24.21
N GLY A 671 6.57 -37.74 -23.31
CA GLY A 671 5.68 -38.86 -23.64
C GLY A 671 4.66 -38.48 -24.72
N LEU A 672 4.09 -37.28 -24.63
CA LEU A 672 3.14 -36.79 -25.63
C LEU A 672 3.78 -36.54 -27.01
N VAL A 673 5.00 -35.98 -27.04
CA VAL A 673 5.72 -35.75 -28.30
C VAL A 673 6.07 -37.08 -28.98
N GLN A 674 6.43 -38.11 -28.21
CA GLN A 674 6.68 -39.45 -28.74
C GLN A 674 5.40 -40.05 -29.32
N ALA A 675 4.28 -39.96 -28.59
CA ALA A 675 2.98 -40.49 -29.02
C ALA A 675 2.37 -39.77 -30.23
N ASN A 676 2.76 -38.52 -30.50
CA ASN A 676 2.26 -37.73 -31.64
C ASN A 676 3.09 -37.94 -32.94
N LYS A 677 4.26 -38.59 -32.83
CA LYS A 677 5.12 -38.95 -33.98
C LYS A 677 4.89 -40.37 -34.49
N SER A 678 4.28 -41.21 -33.67
CA SER A 678 3.83 -42.58 -33.96
C SER A 678 2.37 -42.58 -34.37
#